data_AF-A0AAU0NF95-F1
#
_entry.id   AF-A0AAU0NF95-F1
#
_cell.length_a   1.000
_cell.length_b   1.000
_cell.length_c   1.000
_cell.angle_alpha   90.00
_cell.angle_beta   90.00
_cell.angle_gamma   90.00
#
_symmetry.space_group_name_H-M   'P 1'
#
loop_
_entity.id
_entity.type
_entity.pdbx_description
1 polymer ?
#
loop_
_entity_poly.entity_id
_entity_poly.type
_entity_poly.pdbx_seq_one_letter_code
_entity_poly.pdbx_strand_id
1 'polypeptide(L)'
;MFSQQVMMVLLRLILKPCFQPSLGGEGIEKGLLAVTGLDSTKKALYRAKDGTGANACGDAARWCIAADYEVPVYSENLNGNAVFVGTSASAPQITALAAQIWSKYPWMTADQVRQTILTTADYVDDGSGQKLFNKTFGWGYFNQASALKGPEMFSQIFGETFNAEVNSGLAIFSNNITGDAGLVKGGKGTLVLSGNNTFFGNTVVSDGELRVNGSIESPLTAVYSTGLLTGAGKVGAVDNGGTVSTEKGRLTIAGDYNQYEQAKLVYGLEHYLTVTGVANLDGALEVTAQDQKMVTAGKHDVIKAGSITGDFDTVTAKSAFLQVGETTKDANTYSVDVQLKDAKVAGTLNGGLSNASGDLVNQLMAKANAQAVNGESTELTSYVAKVQQAVTAEQAQAVLNTNAGALFAETPSVLLHNDAMTNAQVAQRAFQVSKQGVTGAWVNGAYQETSTKAKGWDKVDSEISTLTAGSDFQVADNAILGAYVSTYKDDSKFSESNGTSETDLTTFGVYGKWNTASDLYFAANAQYGFGDVEFKRSVTNGVDSEQSNAKSDLDKYGVYGEVGYSFINNQWSVSPYAALSFNSVTLDKVNESSEMGVTVDDVTAKENKLHVGVRFDYQVTKNLALGGYGEYANAVDRSLPNVSLASNVDNTVGVSYQAPAYDKDYFLYGITFNYLTNNSKWNMFGDVAGNAKNSDDIQAQLGLKYMF
;
A
#
# COMPACT_ATOMS: atom_id res chain seq x y z
N MET A 1 -52.98 34.37 -40.15
CA MET A 1 -52.52 35.17 -41.31
C MET A 1 -51.48 36.17 -40.81
N PHE A 2 -50.22 35.74 -40.73
CA PHE A 2 -49.02 36.57 -40.81
C PHE A 2 -47.98 35.72 -41.54
N SER A 3 -47.26 36.38 -42.42
CA SER A 3 -46.62 35.85 -43.63
C SER A 3 -45.49 34.85 -43.35
N GLN A 4 -45.41 33.85 -44.22
CA GLN A 4 -44.18 33.15 -44.57
C GLN A 4 -43.08 34.20 -44.86
N GLN A 5 -42.00 34.23 -44.07
CA GLN A 5 -40.66 34.66 -44.49
C GLN A 5 -39.65 34.42 -43.36
N VAL A 6 -38.64 33.61 -43.69
CA VAL A 6 -37.31 33.51 -43.05
C VAL A 6 -37.28 33.25 -41.54
N MET A 7 -37.15 31.99 -41.14
CA MET A 7 -36.60 31.68 -39.81
C MET A 7 -35.68 30.46 -39.88
N MET A 8 -34.42 30.73 -40.21
CA MET A 8 -33.31 29.84 -39.88
C MET A 8 -33.11 29.94 -38.36
N VAL A 9 -33.25 28.84 -37.63
CA VAL A 9 -33.08 28.84 -36.18
C VAL A 9 -31.57 28.80 -35.90
N LEU A 10 -31.03 29.93 -35.41
CA LEU A 10 -29.65 29.99 -34.91
C LEU A 10 -29.62 29.36 -33.51
N LEU A 11 -28.90 28.26 -33.36
CA LEU A 11 -28.57 27.72 -32.05
C LEU A 11 -27.30 28.39 -31.53
N ARG A 12 -27.40 29.11 -30.42
CA ARG A 12 -26.26 29.66 -29.69
C ARG A 12 -25.88 28.69 -28.57
N LEU A 13 -24.76 27.99 -28.74
CA LEU A 13 -24.20 27.06 -27.75
C LEU A 13 -23.65 27.86 -26.55
N ILE A 14 -24.52 28.26 -25.60
CA ILE A 14 -24.12 28.93 -24.35
C ILE A 14 -24.34 28.00 -23.16
N LEU A 15 -23.33 27.23 -22.79
CA LEU A 15 -23.23 26.58 -21.48
C LEU A 15 -21.78 26.63 -20.95
N LYS A 16 -21.31 27.85 -20.65
CA LYS A 16 -20.29 28.27 -19.64
C LYS A 16 -19.92 29.74 -19.92
N PRO A 17 -19.71 30.61 -18.92
CA PRO A 17 -19.57 32.04 -19.16
C PRO A 17 -18.15 32.38 -19.60
N CYS A 18 -17.96 32.74 -20.87
CA CYS A 18 -16.87 33.62 -21.30
C CYS A 18 -17.30 34.31 -22.60
N PHE A 19 -17.58 35.61 -22.52
CA PHE A 19 -17.80 36.47 -23.67
C PHE A 19 -16.95 37.73 -23.50
N GLN A 20 -15.97 37.92 -24.39
CA GLN A 20 -15.58 39.24 -24.89
C GLN A 20 -15.51 39.14 -26.42
N PRO A 21 -16.33 39.90 -27.17
CA PRO A 21 -16.32 39.84 -28.62
C PRO A 21 -15.38 40.91 -29.20
N SER A 22 -14.44 40.51 -30.05
CA SER A 22 -13.90 41.39 -31.10
C SER A 22 -14.68 41.11 -32.39
N LEU A 23 -15.25 42.17 -32.96
CA LEU A 23 -16.08 42.12 -34.16
C LEU A 23 -15.19 42.10 -35.42
N GLY A 24 -15.14 40.94 -36.06
CA GLY A 24 -14.70 40.71 -37.44
C GLY A 24 -15.43 39.46 -37.95
N GLY A 25 -15.84 39.43 -39.22
CA GLY A 25 -16.79 38.44 -39.77
C GLY A 25 -16.44 36.96 -39.58
N GLU A 26 -15.20 36.62 -39.26
CA GLU A 26 -14.75 35.25 -38.92
C GLU A 26 -15.12 34.81 -37.49
N GLY A 27 -15.47 35.73 -36.59
CA GLY A 27 -15.70 35.44 -35.17
C GLY A 27 -17.10 34.89 -34.83
N ILE A 28 -18.09 35.10 -35.70
CA ILE A 28 -19.49 34.72 -35.43
C ILE A 28 -19.73 33.21 -35.62
N GLU A 29 -19.02 32.57 -36.56
CA GLU A 29 -19.17 31.15 -36.88
C GLU A 29 -18.79 30.21 -35.72
N LYS A 30 -17.77 30.58 -34.94
CA LYS A 30 -17.28 29.76 -33.82
C LYS A 30 -18.28 29.62 -32.67
N GLY A 31 -19.32 30.47 -32.64
CA GLY A 31 -20.35 30.48 -31.60
C GLY A 31 -21.74 30.04 -32.05
N LEU A 32 -21.92 29.64 -33.31
CA LEU A 32 -23.23 29.36 -33.91
C LEU A 32 -23.21 28.10 -34.76
N LEU A 33 -24.31 27.35 -34.69
CA LEU A 33 -24.58 26.21 -35.54
C LEU A 33 -25.98 26.38 -36.15
N ALA A 34 -26.04 26.47 -37.47
CA ALA A 34 -27.28 26.54 -38.22
C ALA A 34 -27.88 25.14 -38.36
N VAL A 35 -29.21 25.03 -38.26
CA VAL A 35 -29.91 23.74 -38.37
C VAL A 35 -30.97 23.80 -39.47
N THR A 36 -30.95 22.81 -40.37
CA THR A 36 -32.01 22.54 -41.35
C THR A 36 -32.70 21.21 -41.07
N GLY A 37 -33.83 20.95 -41.75
CA GLY A 37 -34.67 19.77 -41.52
C GLY A 37 -34.86 18.92 -42.78
N LEU A 38 -34.54 17.64 -42.68
CA LEU A 38 -34.74 16.66 -43.74
C LEU A 38 -36.10 15.97 -43.62
N ASP A 39 -36.57 15.41 -44.72
CA ASP A 39 -37.71 14.49 -44.73
C ASP A 39 -37.34 13.12 -44.12
N SER A 40 -38.34 12.23 -44.02
CA SER A 40 -38.16 10.89 -43.45
C SER A 40 -37.20 9.99 -44.24
N THR A 41 -36.86 10.35 -45.48
CA THR A 41 -35.89 9.62 -46.30
C THR A 41 -34.45 10.05 -46.00
N LYS A 42 -34.26 11.20 -45.33
CA LYS A 42 -32.96 11.82 -45.03
C LYS A 42 -32.12 12.14 -46.28
N LYS A 43 -32.77 12.24 -47.44
CA LYS A 43 -32.11 12.52 -48.74
C LYS A 43 -32.57 13.81 -49.40
N ALA A 44 -33.59 14.47 -48.84
CA ALA A 44 -34.09 15.75 -49.33
C ALA A 44 -34.53 16.65 -48.16
N LEU A 45 -34.53 17.96 -48.41
CA LEU A 45 -35.12 18.92 -47.48
C LEU A 45 -36.62 18.66 -47.39
N TYR A 46 -37.18 18.77 -46.20
CA TYR A 46 -38.62 18.63 -46.04
C TYR A 46 -39.38 19.71 -46.82
N ARG A 47 -40.39 19.30 -47.60
CA ARG A 47 -41.33 20.17 -48.30
C ARG A 47 -42.76 19.66 -48.13
N ALA A 48 -43.63 20.52 -47.61
CA ALA A 48 -45.07 20.28 -47.58
C ALA A 48 -45.69 20.49 -48.98
N LYS A 49 -46.92 20.02 -49.17
CA LYS A 49 -47.65 20.09 -50.45
C LYS A 49 -47.90 21.52 -50.95
N ASP A 50 -47.88 22.50 -50.04
CA ASP A 50 -48.05 23.93 -50.34
C ASP A 50 -46.72 24.66 -50.67
N GLY A 51 -45.61 23.91 -50.76
CA GLY A 51 -44.28 24.44 -51.05
C GLY A 51 -43.53 24.99 -49.84
N THR A 52 -44.15 25.03 -48.65
CA THR A 52 -43.46 25.41 -47.41
C THR A 52 -42.59 24.28 -46.87
N GLY A 53 -41.58 24.59 -46.07
CA GLY A 53 -40.72 23.56 -45.45
C GLY A 53 -39.36 24.09 -45.04
N ALA A 54 -38.38 23.20 -44.90
CA ALA A 54 -37.05 23.55 -44.40
C ALA A 54 -36.24 24.43 -45.37
N ASN A 55 -35.54 25.44 -44.87
CA ASN A 55 -34.64 26.24 -45.69
C ASN A 55 -33.33 25.50 -45.94
N ALA A 56 -32.77 25.62 -47.16
CA ALA A 56 -31.41 25.17 -47.42
C ALA A 56 -30.40 25.93 -46.56
N CYS A 57 -29.26 25.31 -46.28
CA CYS A 57 -28.20 25.92 -45.48
C CYS A 57 -27.62 27.21 -46.08
N GLY A 58 -27.63 27.35 -47.42
CA GLY A 58 -27.21 28.56 -48.12
C GLY A 58 -25.78 28.97 -47.79
N ASP A 59 -25.59 30.26 -47.48
CA ASP A 59 -24.25 30.80 -47.15
C ASP A 59 -23.74 30.36 -45.76
N ALA A 60 -24.60 29.76 -44.94
CA ALA A 60 -24.22 29.15 -43.67
C ALA A 60 -23.75 27.70 -43.80
N ALA A 61 -23.64 27.15 -45.02
CA ALA A 61 -23.31 25.74 -45.28
C ALA A 61 -22.09 25.22 -44.50
N ARG A 62 -21.06 26.06 -44.34
CA ARG A 62 -19.83 25.76 -43.59
C ARG A 62 -20.06 25.49 -42.10
N TRP A 63 -21.15 25.99 -41.52
CA TRP A 63 -21.52 25.83 -40.11
C TRP A 63 -23.00 25.41 -39.98
N CYS A 64 -23.51 24.64 -40.94
CA CYS A 64 -24.88 24.15 -40.95
C CYS A 64 -24.94 22.62 -40.91
N ILE A 65 -25.89 22.09 -40.16
CA ILE A 65 -26.17 20.66 -40.01
C ILE A 65 -27.65 20.36 -40.26
N ALA A 66 -27.97 19.17 -40.77
CA ALA A 66 -29.34 18.74 -40.98
C ALA A 66 -29.80 17.73 -39.92
N ALA A 67 -31.06 17.81 -39.50
CA ALA A 67 -31.71 16.85 -38.60
C ALA A 67 -33.12 16.50 -39.08
N ASP A 68 -33.85 15.67 -38.33
CA ASP A 68 -35.24 15.34 -38.69
C ASP A 68 -36.12 16.60 -38.58
N TYR A 69 -36.94 16.86 -39.61
CA TYR A 69 -37.91 17.97 -39.60
C TYR A 69 -39.15 17.66 -38.76
N GLU A 70 -39.53 16.39 -38.66
CA GLU A 70 -40.68 15.91 -37.90
C GLU A 70 -40.20 15.00 -36.76
N VAL A 71 -40.43 15.41 -35.51
CA VAL A 71 -39.96 14.70 -34.31
C VAL A 71 -41.15 14.27 -33.45
N PRO A 72 -41.30 12.98 -33.13
CA PRO A 72 -42.32 12.55 -32.18
C PRO A 72 -41.98 13.04 -30.76
N VAL A 73 -42.95 13.66 -30.10
CA VAL A 73 -42.83 14.20 -28.74
C VAL A 73 -44.04 13.80 -27.91
N TYR A 74 -43.86 13.64 -26.59
CA TYR A 74 -44.99 13.51 -25.68
C TYR A 74 -45.49 14.91 -25.32
N SER A 75 -46.79 15.17 -25.51
CA SER A 75 -47.41 16.44 -25.15
C SER A 75 -48.31 16.24 -23.94
N GLU A 76 -47.94 16.83 -22.81
CA GLU A 76 -48.74 16.81 -21.58
C GLU A 76 -50.13 17.45 -21.81
N ASN A 77 -50.20 18.52 -22.62
CA ASN A 77 -51.45 19.19 -22.98
C ASN A 77 -52.39 18.32 -23.82
N LEU A 78 -51.85 17.34 -24.55
CA LEU A 78 -52.62 16.42 -25.39
C LEU A 78 -52.74 15.03 -24.75
N ASN A 79 -52.13 14.81 -23.58
CA ASN A 79 -52.01 13.53 -22.89
C ASN A 79 -51.68 12.36 -23.83
N GLY A 80 -50.69 12.55 -24.71
CA GLY A 80 -50.34 11.58 -25.75
C GLY A 80 -49.22 12.03 -26.67
N ASN A 81 -48.91 11.18 -27.66
CA ASN A 81 -47.86 11.45 -28.65
C ASN A 81 -48.33 12.49 -29.67
N ALA A 82 -47.51 13.52 -29.87
CA ALA A 82 -47.65 14.53 -30.89
C ALA A 82 -46.41 14.53 -31.80
N VAL A 83 -46.48 15.17 -32.96
CA VAL A 83 -45.32 15.38 -33.83
C VAL A 83 -45.00 16.87 -33.80
N PHE A 84 -43.80 17.21 -33.33
CA PHE A 84 -43.26 18.55 -33.42
C PHE A 84 -42.58 18.69 -34.79
N VAL A 85 -43.06 19.64 -35.60
CA VAL A 85 -42.60 19.83 -36.98
C VAL A 85 -41.95 21.20 -37.16
N GLY A 86 -40.94 21.28 -38.03
CA GLY A 86 -40.23 22.51 -38.31
C GLY A 86 -38.73 22.38 -38.14
N THR A 87 -37.96 23.32 -38.69
CA THR A 87 -36.55 23.50 -38.33
C THR A 87 -36.38 23.80 -36.83
N SER A 88 -37.43 24.35 -36.17
CA SER A 88 -37.54 24.46 -34.72
C SER A 88 -37.60 23.12 -33.99
N ALA A 89 -38.05 22.04 -34.62
CA ALA A 89 -38.01 20.68 -34.09
C ALA A 89 -36.66 19.98 -34.35
N SER A 90 -35.97 20.38 -35.43
CA SER A 90 -34.60 19.96 -35.73
C SER A 90 -33.58 20.49 -34.72
N ALA A 91 -33.68 21.76 -34.32
CA ALA A 91 -32.69 22.40 -33.42
C ALA A 91 -32.54 21.75 -32.03
N PRO A 92 -33.61 21.31 -31.33
CA PRO A 92 -33.49 20.59 -30.06
C PRO A 92 -32.72 19.28 -30.15
N GLN A 93 -32.78 18.56 -31.27
CA GLN A 93 -32.01 17.32 -31.48
C GLN A 93 -30.50 17.60 -31.48
N ILE A 94 -30.08 18.64 -32.19
CA ILE A 94 -28.68 19.06 -32.25
C ILE A 94 -28.21 19.61 -30.89
N THR A 95 -29.08 20.35 -30.19
CA THR A 95 -28.82 20.80 -28.81
C THR A 95 -28.61 19.60 -27.87
N ALA A 96 -29.47 18.58 -27.97
CA ALA A 96 -29.37 17.37 -27.16
C ALA A 96 -28.05 16.61 -27.46
N LEU A 97 -27.68 16.49 -28.74
CA LEU A 97 -26.39 15.90 -29.12
C LEU A 97 -25.22 16.69 -28.53
N ALA A 98 -25.21 18.02 -28.65
CA ALA A 98 -24.16 18.86 -28.06
C ALA A 98 -24.02 18.64 -26.54
N ALA A 99 -25.15 18.55 -25.82
CA ALA A 99 -25.17 18.27 -24.39
C ALA A 99 -24.58 16.88 -24.06
N GLN A 100 -24.88 15.86 -24.87
CA GLN A 100 -24.30 14.53 -24.69
C GLN A 100 -22.79 14.49 -24.96
N ILE A 101 -22.33 15.20 -26.00
CA ILE A 101 -20.90 15.34 -26.30
C ILE A 101 -20.20 16.00 -25.12
N TRP A 102 -20.72 17.10 -24.58
CA TRP A 102 -20.15 17.75 -23.39
C TRP A 102 -20.19 16.87 -22.14
N SER A 103 -21.25 16.08 -21.96
CA SER A 103 -21.31 15.12 -20.85
C SER A 103 -20.19 14.09 -20.95
N LYS A 104 -19.78 13.72 -22.17
CA LYS A 104 -18.70 12.75 -22.42
C LYS A 104 -17.31 13.38 -22.49
N TYR A 105 -17.21 14.60 -22.98
CA TYR A 105 -15.99 15.39 -23.12
C TYR A 105 -16.16 16.78 -22.48
N PRO A 106 -16.20 16.88 -21.13
CA PRO A 106 -16.52 18.14 -20.43
C PRO A 106 -15.51 19.27 -20.63
N TRP A 107 -14.35 18.95 -21.19
CA TRP A 107 -13.26 19.88 -21.48
C TRP A 107 -13.39 20.56 -22.86
N MET A 108 -14.22 20.03 -23.76
CA MET A 108 -14.37 20.60 -25.11
C MET A 108 -15.00 21.99 -25.05
N THR A 109 -14.42 22.92 -25.80
CA THR A 109 -15.03 24.22 -26.08
C THR A 109 -16.29 24.06 -26.94
N ALA A 110 -17.14 25.10 -26.96
CA ALA A 110 -18.34 25.09 -27.81
C ALA A 110 -18.00 24.90 -29.31
N ASP A 111 -16.88 25.48 -29.77
CA ASP A 111 -16.43 25.30 -31.15
C ASP A 111 -15.96 23.87 -31.40
N GLN A 112 -15.30 23.20 -30.46
CA GLN A 112 -14.90 21.79 -30.62
C GLN A 112 -16.09 20.83 -30.61
N VAL A 113 -17.11 21.10 -29.82
CA VAL A 113 -18.38 20.36 -29.88
C VAL A 113 -19.04 20.57 -31.24
N ARG A 114 -19.07 21.81 -31.73
CA ARG A 114 -19.56 22.13 -33.09
C ARG A 114 -18.78 21.36 -34.16
N GLN A 115 -17.46 21.40 -34.13
CA GLN A 115 -16.60 20.65 -35.05
C GLN A 115 -16.87 19.15 -34.98
N THR A 116 -17.03 18.59 -33.77
CA THR A 116 -17.35 17.16 -33.59
C THR A 116 -18.69 16.81 -34.25
N ILE A 117 -19.73 17.64 -34.06
CA ILE A 117 -21.04 17.43 -34.70
C ILE A 117 -20.94 17.50 -36.23
N LEU A 118 -20.22 18.51 -36.75
CA LEU A 118 -20.09 18.72 -38.19
C LEU A 118 -19.28 17.61 -38.86
N THR A 119 -18.13 17.26 -38.30
CA THR A 119 -17.19 16.30 -38.90
C THR A 119 -17.66 14.86 -38.85
N THR A 120 -18.64 14.54 -38.00
CA THR A 120 -19.25 13.21 -37.90
C THR A 120 -20.56 13.10 -38.65
N ALA A 121 -21.01 14.16 -39.32
CA ALA A 121 -22.26 14.14 -40.08
C ALA A 121 -22.21 13.17 -41.25
N ASP A 122 -23.33 12.49 -41.51
CA ASP A 122 -23.50 11.67 -42.71
C ASP A 122 -23.70 12.61 -43.91
N TYR A 123 -22.70 12.71 -44.77
CA TYR A 123 -22.74 13.60 -45.94
C TYR A 123 -23.93 13.26 -46.86
N VAL A 124 -24.70 14.28 -47.24
CA VAL A 124 -25.83 14.17 -48.17
C VAL A 124 -25.50 14.94 -49.43
N ASP A 125 -25.39 14.25 -50.57
CA ASP A 125 -25.06 14.86 -51.86
C ASP A 125 -26.27 15.62 -52.44
N ASP A 126 -26.05 16.87 -52.84
CA ASP A 126 -27.04 17.72 -53.53
C ASP A 126 -26.79 17.82 -55.04
N GLY A 127 -25.81 17.08 -55.57
CA GLY A 127 -25.43 17.08 -56.98
C GLY A 127 -24.51 18.23 -57.37
N SER A 128 -24.07 19.08 -56.43
CA SER A 128 -23.13 20.18 -56.69
C SER A 128 -21.68 19.73 -56.90
N GLY A 129 -21.36 18.46 -56.59
CA GLY A 129 -20.00 17.92 -56.66
C GLY A 129 -19.08 18.37 -55.51
N GLN A 130 -19.59 19.12 -54.52
CA GLN A 130 -18.87 19.38 -53.27
C GLN A 130 -18.73 18.09 -52.45
N LYS A 131 -17.73 18.01 -51.56
CA LYS A 131 -17.38 16.77 -50.84
C LYS A 131 -17.32 16.87 -49.32
N LEU A 132 -17.25 18.09 -48.77
CA LEU A 132 -17.16 18.32 -47.33
C LEU A 132 -18.49 18.83 -46.77
N PHE A 133 -19.07 19.83 -47.43
CA PHE A 133 -20.40 20.36 -47.15
C PHE A 133 -20.95 21.00 -48.43
N ASN A 134 -22.28 21.17 -48.52
CA ASN A 134 -22.94 21.81 -49.65
C ASN A 134 -23.99 22.84 -49.23
N LYS A 135 -24.39 23.71 -50.17
CA LYS A 135 -25.36 24.79 -49.89
C LYS A 135 -26.76 24.27 -49.53
N THR A 136 -27.09 23.03 -49.85
CA THR A 136 -28.41 22.48 -49.57
C THR A 136 -28.51 21.94 -48.15
N PHE A 137 -27.62 21.01 -47.79
CA PHE A 137 -27.67 20.22 -46.55
C PHE A 137 -26.58 20.59 -45.54
N GLY A 138 -25.69 21.51 -45.88
CA GLY A 138 -24.53 21.82 -45.03
C GLY A 138 -23.60 20.61 -44.99
N TRP A 139 -23.18 20.21 -43.79
CA TRP A 139 -22.34 19.03 -43.58
C TRP A 139 -23.09 17.69 -43.74
N GLY A 140 -24.43 17.72 -43.80
CA GLY A 140 -25.26 16.53 -43.95
C GLY A 140 -26.10 16.24 -42.71
N TYR A 141 -26.55 14.99 -42.58
CA TYR A 141 -27.43 14.57 -41.49
C TYR A 141 -26.62 14.26 -40.23
N PHE A 142 -27.04 14.75 -39.06
CA PHE A 142 -26.31 14.53 -37.82
C PHE A 142 -26.21 13.03 -37.46
N ASN A 143 -25.03 12.59 -37.05
CA ASN A 143 -24.80 11.21 -36.62
C ASN A 143 -24.41 11.19 -35.14
N GLN A 144 -25.40 10.97 -34.27
CA GLN A 144 -25.18 10.94 -32.83
C GLN A 144 -24.20 9.82 -32.42
N ALA A 145 -24.27 8.65 -33.05
CA ALA A 145 -23.43 7.51 -32.68
C ALA A 145 -21.95 7.77 -32.97
N SER A 146 -21.63 8.38 -34.12
CA SER A 146 -20.28 8.81 -34.46
C SER A 146 -19.82 9.99 -33.62
N ALA A 147 -20.64 11.03 -33.43
CA ALA A 147 -20.28 12.20 -32.63
C ALA A 147 -19.89 11.85 -31.18
N LEU A 148 -20.56 10.87 -30.56
CA LEU A 148 -20.22 10.41 -29.22
C LEU A 148 -18.90 9.60 -29.17
N LYS A 149 -18.33 9.18 -30.30
CA LYS A 149 -17.02 8.52 -30.36
C LYS A 149 -15.85 9.49 -30.57
N GLY A 150 -16.12 10.80 -30.67
CA GLY A 150 -15.13 11.85 -30.92
C GLY A 150 -15.26 12.46 -32.32
N PRO A 151 -14.42 13.42 -32.71
CA PRO A 151 -14.39 13.95 -34.07
C PRO A 151 -13.99 12.86 -35.08
N GLU A 152 -14.38 13.01 -36.35
CA GLU A 152 -13.96 12.14 -37.48
C GLU A 152 -13.00 12.87 -38.44
N MET A 153 -12.78 14.17 -38.22
CA MET A 153 -11.87 14.97 -39.04
C MET A 153 -11.25 16.11 -38.25
N PHE A 154 -9.94 16.30 -38.42
CA PHE A 154 -9.23 17.54 -38.06
C PHE A 154 -8.98 18.31 -39.35
N SER A 155 -9.66 19.45 -39.53
CA SER A 155 -9.55 20.23 -40.77
C SER A 155 -9.13 21.67 -40.55
N GLN A 156 -8.27 22.16 -41.43
CA GLN A 156 -7.79 23.54 -41.47
C GLN A 156 -8.91 24.55 -41.70
N ILE A 157 -10.08 24.08 -42.16
CA ILE A 157 -11.30 24.90 -42.19
C ILE A 157 -11.63 25.47 -40.80
N PHE A 158 -11.29 24.77 -39.72
CA PHE A 158 -11.54 25.19 -38.34
C PHE A 158 -10.31 25.80 -37.64
N GLY A 159 -9.13 25.61 -38.20
CA GLY A 159 -7.84 26.07 -37.68
C GLY A 159 -6.74 25.05 -37.95
N GLU A 160 -5.48 25.45 -37.81
CA GLU A 160 -4.32 24.60 -38.11
C GLU A 160 -4.25 23.33 -37.25
N THR A 161 -4.82 23.37 -36.04
CA THR A 161 -4.81 22.26 -35.08
C THR A 161 -6.12 22.11 -34.33
N PHE A 162 -6.43 20.87 -33.96
CA PHE A 162 -7.42 20.55 -32.93
C PHE A 162 -6.73 20.52 -31.55
N ASN A 163 -7.10 21.42 -30.63
CA ASN A 163 -6.43 21.56 -29.34
C ASN A 163 -7.18 20.80 -28.23
N ALA A 164 -6.81 19.54 -27.99
CA ALA A 164 -7.39 18.70 -26.96
C ALA A 164 -6.84 19.02 -25.56
N GLU A 165 -7.43 20.03 -24.89
CA GLU A 165 -7.08 20.46 -23.53
C GLU A 165 -7.74 19.58 -22.45
N VAL A 166 -7.29 18.34 -22.30
CA VAL A 166 -7.83 17.39 -21.32
C VAL A 166 -7.23 17.68 -19.94
N ASN A 167 -7.88 18.51 -19.13
CA ASN A 167 -7.32 18.95 -17.84
C ASN A 167 -7.20 17.83 -16.78
N SER A 168 -8.07 16.82 -16.83
CA SER A 168 -8.09 15.70 -15.88
C SER A 168 -8.89 14.52 -16.44
N GLY A 169 -8.63 13.31 -15.94
CA GLY A 169 -9.38 12.12 -16.32
C GLY A 169 -9.02 11.58 -17.71
N LEU A 170 -9.93 10.79 -18.27
CA LEU A 170 -9.73 10.02 -19.49
C LEU A 170 -10.70 10.48 -20.58
N ALA A 171 -10.18 10.85 -21.75
CA ALA A 171 -10.95 11.09 -22.97
C ALA A 171 -10.57 10.05 -24.03
N ILE A 172 -11.55 9.40 -24.66
CA ILE A 172 -11.30 8.37 -25.68
C ILE A 172 -11.93 8.80 -26.99
N PHE A 173 -11.11 9.00 -28.03
CA PHE A 173 -11.58 9.08 -29.40
C PHE A 173 -11.39 7.71 -30.07
N SER A 174 -12.51 7.19 -30.58
CA SER A 174 -12.59 5.85 -31.19
C SER A 174 -13.00 5.85 -32.66
N ASN A 175 -13.26 7.04 -33.21
CA ASN A 175 -13.40 7.21 -34.64
C ASN A 175 -12.04 7.17 -35.34
N ASN A 176 -12.09 6.88 -36.65
CA ASN A 176 -10.96 7.12 -37.54
C ASN A 176 -10.95 8.61 -37.88
N ILE A 177 -9.87 9.31 -37.54
CA ILE A 177 -9.78 10.76 -37.73
C ILE A 177 -8.99 11.06 -39.01
N THR A 178 -9.60 11.78 -39.93
CA THR A 178 -9.00 12.20 -41.20
C THR A 178 -8.69 13.70 -41.22
N GLY A 179 -8.16 14.23 -42.32
CA GLY A 179 -8.09 15.68 -42.57
C GLY A 179 -6.68 16.27 -42.62
N ASP A 180 -6.61 17.58 -42.77
CA ASP A 180 -5.39 18.35 -43.07
C ASP A 180 -4.86 19.18 -41.89
N ALA A 181 -5.57 19.22 -40.76
CA ALA A 181 -5.09 19.87 -39.53
C ALA A 181 -4.37 18.89 -38.60
N GLY A 182 -3.57 19.45 -37.69
CA GLY A 182 -2.84 18.71 -36.67
C GLY A 182 -3.61 18.51 -35.37
N LEU A 183 -2.96 17.89 -34.40
CA LEU A 183 -3.48 17.66 -33.05
C LEU A 183 -2.52 18.26 -32.03
N VAL A 184 -3.03 19.07 -31.11
CA VAL A 184 -2.30 19.46 -29.90
C VAL A 184 -2.98 18.82 -28.72
N LYS A 185 -2.28 17.92 -28.02
CA LYS A 185 -2.71 17.36 -26.75
C LYS A 185 -2.13 18.18 -25.60
N GLY A 186 -3.00 18.90 -24.90
CA GLY A 186 -2.69 19.69 -23.69
C GLY A 186 -3.48 19.21 -22.46
N GLY A 187 -3.22 19.86 -21.32
CA GLY A 187 -3.77 19.50 -20.02
C GLY A 187 -3.25 18.16 -19.44
N LYS A 188 -3.31 18.02 -18.11
CA LYS A 188 -2.69 16.90 -17.37
C LYS A 188 -3.38 15.54 -17.54
N GLY A 189 -4.58 15.49 -18.12
CA GLY A 189 -5.34 14.27 -18.34
C GLY A 189 -4.85 13.44 -19.54
N THR A 190 -5.55 12.34 -19.81
CA THR A 190 -5.21 11.37 -20.85
C THR A 190 -6.16 11.49 -22.04
N LEU A 191 -5.62 11.58 -23.24
CA LEU A 191 -6.35 11.38 -24.49
C LEU A 191 -5.94 10.05 -25.12
N VAL A 192 -6.92 9.18 -25.40
CA VAL A 192 -6.70 7.92 -26.10
C VAL A 192 -7.20 8.04 -27.53
N LEU A 193 -6.33 7.73 -28.50
CA LEU A 193 -6.71 7.54 -29.90
C LEU A 193 -6.69 6.04 -30.23
N SER A 194 -7.87 5.47 -30.50
CA SER A 194 -8.04 4.04 -30.76
C SER A 194 -8.38 3.71 -32.21
N GLY A 195 -8.78 4.69 -33.02
CA GLY A 195 -9.02 4.52 -34.45
C GLY A 195 -7.75 4.57 -35.31
N ASN A 196 -7.92 4.34 -36.61
CA ASN A 196 -6.89 4.53 -37.63
C ASN A 196 -6.95 5.98 -38.13
N ASN A 197 -6.03 6.80 -37.67
CA ASN A 197 -6.06 8.23 -37.93
C ASN A 197 -5.11 8.59 -39.08
N THR A 198 -5.65 9.13 -40.15
CA THR A 198 -4.95 9.47 -41.39
C THR A 198 -4.88 10.99 -41.61
N PHE A 199 -4.96 11.77 -40.54
CA PHE A 199 -4.76 13.22 -40.62
C PHE A 199 -3.28 13.54 -40.83
N PHE A 200 -2.99 14.56 -41.65
CA PHE A 200 -1.62 14.85 -42.11
C PHE A 200 -0.93 15.99 -41.36
N GLY A 201 -1.65 16.80 -40.57
CA GLY A 201 -1.02 17.82 -39.74
C GLY A 201 -0.25 17.21 -38.56
N ASN A 202 0.81 17.88 -38.11
CA ASN A 202 1.66 17.39 -37.02
C ASN A 202 0.89 17.16 -35.72
N THR A 203 1.35 16.20 -34.93
CA THR A 203 0.86 15.96 -33.56
C THR A 203 1.84 16.58 -32.56
N VAL A 204 1.33 17.29 -31.57
CA VAL A 204 2.11 17.86 -30.47
C VAL A 204 1.52 17.36 -29.15
N VAL A 205 2.35 16.77 -28.30
CA VAL A 205 2.00 16.42 -26.92
C VAL A 205 2.66 17.44 -26.00
N SER A 206 1.92 18.49 -25.66
CA SER A 206 2.42 19.59 -24.84
C SER A 206 2.35 19.28 -23.33
N ASP A 207 1.29 18.59 -22.89
CA ASP A 207 1.08 18.21 -21.49
C ASP A 207 0.19 16.95 -21.37
N GLY A 208 0.32 16.25 -20.24
CA GLY A 208 -0.40 15.02 -19.93
C GLY A 208 -0.08 13.87 -20.90
N GLU A 209 -1.02 12.94 -21.05
CA GLU A 209 -0.79 11.69 -21.77
C GLU A 209 -1.56 11.64 -23.10
N LEU A 210 -0.84 11.38 -24.20
CA LEU A 210 -1.41 10.88 -25.45
C LEU A 210 -1.15 9.37 -25.55
N ARG A 211 -2.22 8.58 -25.47
CA ARG A 211 -2.17 7.12 -25.63
C ARG A 211 -2.68 6.72 -27.01
N VAL A 212 -1.81 6.17 -27.84
CA VAL A 212 -2.14 5.71 -29.18
C VAL A 212 -2.27 4.19 -29.16
N ASN A 213 -3.50 3.70 -29.27
CA ASN A 213 -3.80 2.26 -29.39
C ASN A 213 -4.15 1.86 -30.83
N GLY A 214 -4.54 2.84 -31.66
CA GLY A 214 -4.73 2.66 -33.10
C GLY A 214 -3.50 3.11 -33.88
N SER A 215 -3.69 3.97 -34.88
CA SER A 215 -2.59 4.54 -35.67
C SER A 215 -2.73 6.05 -35.87
N ILE A 216 -1.60 6.73 -36.05
CA ILE A 216 -1.49 8.12 -36.49
C ILE A 216 -0.53 8.15 -37.69
N GLU A 217 -1.02 8.49 -38.88
CA GLU A 217 -0.18 8.65 -40.09
C GLU A 217 0.49 10.03 -40.19
N SER A 218 0.13 10.97 -39.31
CA SER A 218 0.79 12.28 -39.18
C SER A 218 2.31 12.14 -39.24
N PRO A 219 3.01 12.97 -40.03
CA PRO A 219 4.43 12.77 -40.31
C PRO A 219 5.32 12.92 -39.08
N LEU A 220 4.94 13.77 -38.11
CA LEU A 220 5.72 14.05 -36.92
C LEU A 220 4.83 14.15 -35.67
N THR A 221 5.28 13.48 -34.60
CA THR A 221 4.78 13.66 -33.24
C THR A 221 5.87 14.29 -32.37
N ALA A 222 5.70 15.56 -32.00
CA ALA A 222 6.59 16.26 -31.08
C ALA A 222 6.09 16.10 -29.63
N VAL A 223 6.93 15.57 -28.76
CA VAL A 223 6.63 15.39 -27.33
C VAL A 223 7.43 16.41 -26.54
N TYR A 224 6.76 17.33 -25.84
CA TYR A 224 7.42 18.35 -25.03
C TYR A 224 7.64 17.87 -23.60
N SER A 225 8.39 18.64 -22.80
CA SER A 225 8.92 18.25 -21.48
C SER A 225 7.91 17.64 -20.51
N THR A 226 6.64 18.08 -20.55
CA THR A 226 5.55 17.61 -19.70
C THR A 226 4.61 16.62 -20.39
N GLY A 227 4.84 16.35 -21.67
CA GLY A 227 4.09 15.40 -22.48
C GLY A 227 4.56 13.97 -22.31
N LEU A 228 3.61 13.05 -22.35
CA LEU A 228 3.81 11.61 -22.37
C LEU A 228 3.15 11.01 -23.63
N LEU A 229 3.94 10.37 -24.48
CA LEU A 229 3.43 9.53 -25.58
C LEU A 229 3.54 8.05 -25.19
N THR A 230 2.44 7.30 -25.30
CA THR A 230 2.43 5.86 -24.99
C THR A 230 1.36 5.10 -25.79
N GLY A 231 1.20 3.81 -25.51
CA GLY A 231 0.20 2.91 -26.12
C GLY A 231 0.82 1.81 -26.99
N ALA A 232 -0.03 0.89 -27.43
CA ALA A 232 0.38 -0.27 -28.24
C ALA A 232 0.23 -0.05 -29.76
N GLY A 233 0.02 1.19 -30.18
CA GLY A 233 -0.31 1.57 -31.55
C GLY A 233 0.90 1.96 -32.41
N LYS A 234 0.60 2.68 -33.50
CA LYS A 234 1.59 3.17 -34.47
C LYS A 234 1.51 4.68 -34.62
N VAL A 235 2.65 5.37 -34.63
CA VAL A 235 2.76 6.81 -34.92
C VAL A 235 3.78 7.05 -36.06
N GLY A 236 3.83 8.26 -36.62
CA GLY A 236 4.88 8.70 -37.55
C GLY A 236 6.25 8.87 -36.86
N ALA A 237 7.09 9.76 -37.38
CA ALA A 237 8.35 10.10 -36.72
C ALA A 237 8.08 10.77 -35.35
N VAL A 238 9.02 10.65 -34.41
CA VAL A 238 8.87 11.19 -33.05
C VAL A 238 10.09 12.00 -32.65
N ASP A 239 9.84 13.25 -32.25
CA ASP A 239 10.82 14.09 -31.57
C ASP A 239 10.48 14.13 -30.07
N ASN A 240 11.26 13.43 -29.26
CA ASN A 240 11.06 13.29 -27.84
C ASN A 240 11.90 14.31 -27.05
N GLY A 241 11.25 15.38 -26.61
CA GLY A 241 11.74 16.33 -25.61
C GLY A 241 11.11 16.13 -24.22
N GLY A 242 10.31 15.08 -24.03
CA GLY A 242 9.58 14.76 -22.80
C GLY A 242 9.69 13.28 -22.44
N THR A 243 8.56 12.57 -22.40
CA THR A 243 8.56 11.11 -22.14
C THR A 243 7.88 10.33 -23.25
N VAL A 244 8.54 9.29 -23.74
CA VAL A 244 7.92 8.20 -24.50
C VAL A 244 7.90 6.97 -23.61
N SER A 245 6.77 6.26 -23.54
CA SER A 245 6.62 5.07 -22.70
C SER A 245 6.05 3.88 -23.46
N THR A 246 6.61 2.71 -23.22
CA THR A 246 6.11 1.42 -23.70
C THR A 246 5.39 0.60 -22.62
N GLU A 247 5.14 1.18 -21.45
CA GLU A 247 4.42 0.53 -20.35
C GLU A 247 2.98 0.12 -20.71
N LYS A 248 2.40 0.75 -21.74
CA LYS A 248 1.05 0.44 -22.22
C LYS A 248 1.05 -0.40 -23.51
N GLY A 249 2.14 -1.11 -23.77
CA GLY A 249 2.32 -2.03 -24.89
C GLY A 249 3.37 -1.56 -25.89
N ARG A 250 3.63 -2.41 -26.89
CA ARG A 250 4.62 -2.17 -27.93
C ARG A 250 4.20 -1.01 -28.84
N LEU A 251 4.85 0.14 -28.68
CA LEU A 251 4.67 1.30 -29.56
C LEU A 251 5.53 1.14 -30.82
N THR A 252 4.95 1.47 -31.99
CA THR A 252 5.65 1.49 -33.27
C THR A 252 5.79 2.91 -33.81
N ILE A 253 7.02 3.34 -34.09
CA ILE A 253 7.39 4.61 -34.71
C ILE A 253 7.71 4.33 -36.18
N ALA A 254 6.87 4.84 -37.07
CA ALA A 254 6.95 4.66 -38.52
C ALA A 254 7.79 5.76 -39.18
N GLY A 255 9.01 5.96 -38.67
CA GLY A 255 9.94 7.00 -39.06
C GLY A 255 11.14 6.98 -38.13
N ASP A 256 11.79 8.13 -38.01
CA ASP A 256 12.90 8.31 -37.07
C ASP A 256 12.38 8.59 -35.66
N TYR A 257 13.17 8.18 -34.67
CA TYR A 257 12.98 8.48 -33.26
C TYR A 257 14.16 9.30 -32.76
N ASN A 258 13.91 10.56 -32.39
CA ASN A 258 14.92 11.47 -31.87
C ASN A 258 14.64 11.71 -30.40
N GLN A 259 15.45 11.14 -29.50
CA GLN A 259 15.44 11.52 -28.09
C GLN A 259 16.47 12.62 -27.83
N TYR A 260 16.06 13.66 -27.10
CA TYR A 260 16.95 14.75 -26.68
C TYR A 260 17.46 14.55 -25.24
N GLU A 261 18.57 15.20 -24.88
CA GLU A 261 19.25 15.12 -23.58
C GLU A 261 18.32 15.20 -22.36
N GLN A 262 17.32 16.10 -22.37
CA GLN A 262 16.39 16.26 -21.24
C GLN A 262 15.26 15.24 -21.19
N ALA A 263 15.11 14.43 -22.23
CA ALA A 263 13.99 13.52 -22.41
C ALA A 263 14.31 12.12 -21.89
N LYS A 264 13.25 11.32 -21.75
CA LYS A 264 13.39 9.92 -21.34
C LYS A 264 12.52 8.95 -22.12
N LEU A 265 13.03 7.73 -22.26
CA LEU A 265 12.29 6.56 -22.67
C LEU A 265 11.99 5.74 -21.42
N VAL A 266 10.70 5.52 -21.15
CA VAL A 266 10.24 4.59 -20.11
C VAL A 266 9.96 3.25 -20.77
N TYR A 267 10.80 2.27 -20.47
CA TYR A 267 10.70 0.94 -21.02
C TYR A 267 9.88 0.04 -20.11
N GLY A 268 8.68 -0.32 -20.57
CA GLY A 268 7.92 -1.42 -20.01
C GLY A 268 8.48 -2.74 -20.52
N LEU A 269 8.95 -3.60 -19.62
CA LEU A 269 9.58 -4.86 -20.00
C LEU A 269 8.72 -5.71 -20.94
N GLU A 270 9.39 -6.39 -21.88
CA GLU A 270 8.79 -7.15 -23.00
C GLU A 270 8.09 -6.29 -24.09
N HIS A 271 7.91 -4.99 -23.87
CA HIS A 271 7.33 -4.05 -24.83
C HIS A 271 8.39 -3.19 -25.54
N TYR A 272 9.37 -3.81 -26.20
CA TYR A 272 10.39 -3.05 -26.92
C TYR A 272 9.79 -2.02 -27.90
N LEU A 273 10.38 -0.83 -27.95
CA LEU A 273 10.02 0.21 -28.91
C LEU A 273 10.45 -0.22 -30.31
N THR A 274 9.54 -0.18 -31.28
CA THR A 274 9.85 -0.48 -32.68
C THR A 274 10.02 0.82 -33.45
N VAL A 275 11.15 1.02 -34.13
CA VAL A 275 11.46 2.21 -34.94
C VAL A 275 11.78 1.76 -36.35
N THR A 276 11.04 2.18 -37.37
CA THR A 276 11.33 1.74 -38.75
C THR A 276 12.51 2.48 -39.37
N GLY A 277 12.81 3.69 -38.90
CA GLY A 277 13.93 4.51 -39.32
C GLY A 277 15.12 4.46 -38.35
N VAL A 278 15.77 5.61 -38.16
CA VAL A 278 16.91 5.78 -37.25
C VAL A 278 16.41 6.09 -35.84
N ALA A 279 16.94 5.38 -34.83
CA ALA A 279 16.77 5.74 -33.43
C ALA A 279 18.02 6.50 -32.96
N ASN A 280 17.90 7.83 -32.82
CA ASN A 280 18.90 8.71 -32.23
C ASN A 280 18.65 8.80 -30.71
N LEU A 281 19.56 8.22 -29.93
CA LEU A 281 19.46 8.09 -28.47
C LEU A 281 20.31 9.14 -27.76
N ASP A 282 19.73 9.74 -26.71
CA ASP A 282 20.33 10.74 -25.82
C ASP A 282 19.57 10.68 -24.47
N GLY A 283 20.03 11.38 -23.42
CA GLY A 283 19.27 11.53 -22.18
C GLY A 283 19.06 10.21 -21.41
N ALA A 284 17.84 9.94 -20.94
CA ALA A 284 17.59 8.84 -20.00
C ALA A 284 16.79 7.66 -20.56
N LEU A 285 17.13 6.46 -20.09
CA LEU A 285 16.32 5.24 -20.18
C LEU A 285 15.94 4.78 -18.77
N GLU A 286 14.64 4.66 -18.50
CA GLU A 286 14.08 4.18 -17.24
C GLU A 286 13.39 2.83 -17.49
N VAL A 287 13.94 1.75 -16.94
CA VAL A 287 13.39 0.39 -17.01
C VAL A 287 12.37 0.21 -15.89
N THR A 288 11.15 -0.21 -16.21
CA THR A 288 10.08 -0.36 -15.21
C THR A 288 9.48 -1.76 -15.19
N ALA A 289 9.10 -2.22 -13.99
CA ALA A 289 8.37 -3.45 -13.75
C ALA A 289 6.83 -3.24 -13.75
N GLN A 290 6.33 -2.20 -14.43
CA GLN A 290 4.90 -1.88 -14.46
C GLN A 290 4.15 -2.73 -15.50
N ASP A 291 4.03 -4.02 -15.21
CA ASP A 291 3.01 -4.92 -15.77
C ASP A 291 2.79 -6.04 -14.73
N GLN A 292 1.64 -6.72 -14.70
CA GLN A 292 1.33 -7.75 -13.69
C GLN A 292 2.23 -9.00 -13.78
N LYS A 293 3.24 -8.99 -14.64
CA LYS A 293 4.17 -10.09 -14.85
C LYS A 293 5.50 -9.78 -14.22
N MET A 294 6.09 -10.82 -13.62
CA MET A 294 7.43 -10.75 -13.05
C MET A 294 8.46 -10.39 -14.12
N VAL A 295 9.38 -9.50 -13.75
CA VAL A 295 10.59 -9.21 -14.52
C VAL A 295 11.60 -10.32 -14.28
N THR A 296 12.02 -10.97 -15.36
CA THR A 296 13.13 -11.93 -15.30
C THR A 296 14.47 -11.20 -15.32
N ALA A 297 15.50 -11.81 -14.72
CA ALA A 297 16.86 -11.35 -14.84
C ALA A 297 17.47 -11.84 -16.16
N GLY A 298 18.26 -10.98 -16.80
CA GLY A 298 18.94 -11.25 -18.05
C GLY A 298 18.74 -10.13 -19.08
N LYS A 299 19.04 -10.46 -20.34
CA LYS A 299 19.02 -9.51 -21.44
C LYS A 299 17.60 -9.25 -21.95
N HIS A 300 17.18 -8.00 -21.95
CA HIS A 300 15.91 -7.55 -22.54
C HIS A 300 16.15 -6.55 -23.67
N ASP A 301 15.49 -6.76 -24.80
CA ASP A 301 15.49 -5.81 -25.91
C ASP A 301 14.60 -4.61 -25.55
N VAL A 302 15.16 -3.41 -25.65
CA VAL A 302 14.47 -2.14 -25.38
C VAL A 302 14.02 -1.48 -26.67
N ILE A 303 14.87 -1.50 -27.70
CA ILE A 303 14.60 -0.87 -28.99
C ILE A 303 14.96 -1.83 -30.12
N LYS A 304 14.09 -1.93 -31.12
CA LYS A 304 14.41 -2.51 -32.44
C LYS A 304 14.22 -1.44 -33.51
N ALA A 305 15.30 -1.02 -34.15
CA ALA A 305 15.37 0.09 -35.08
C ALA A 305 15.90 -0.32 -36.47
N GLY A 306 15.64 0.50 -37.50
CA GLY A 306 16.31 0.39 -38.80
C GLY A 306 17.82 0.67 -38.71
N SER A 307 18.22 1.59 -37.84
CA SER A 307 19.58 1.72 -37.33
C SER A 307 19.58 2.49 -36.01
N ILE A 308 20.60 2.30 -35.17
CA ILE A 308 20.75 3.03 -33.90
C ILE A 308 22.00 3.91 -33.93
N THR A 309 21.83 5.15 -33.47
CA THR A 309 22.87 6.19 -33.33
C THR A 309 22.76 6.83 -31.95
N GLY A 310 23.87 7.35 -31.40
CA GLY A 310 23.90 7.86 -30.03
C GLY A 310 23.82 6.76 -28.97
N ASP A 311 23.64 7.14 -27.70
CA ASP A 311 23.42 6.24 -26.55
C ASP A 311 22.63 6.99 -25.48
N PHE A 312 22.11 6.28 -24.47
CA PHE A 312 21.53 6.94 -23.30
C PHE A 312 22.65 7.37 -22.34
N ASP A 313 22.56 8.59 -21.82
CA ASP A 313 23.47 9.10 -20.78
C ASP A 313 23.27 8.38 -19.45
N THR A 314 22.02 8.05 -19.13
CA THR A 314 21.65 7.36 -17.91
C THR A 314 20.68 6.22 -18.17
N VAL A 315 20.96 5.06 -17.56
CA VAL A 315 20.08 3.90 -17.61
C VAL A 315 19.82 3.42 -16.19
N THR A 316 18.56 3.48 -15.78
CA THR A 316 18.15 3.16 -14.40
C THR A 316 17.00 2.18 -14.36
N ALA A 317 16.88 1.45 -13.26
CA ALA A 317 15.70 0.65 -12.97
C ALA A 317 14.83 1.40 -11.96
N LYS A 318 13.53 1.50 -12.24
CA LYS A 318 12.54 2.05 -11.32
C LYS A 318 12.04 0.96 -10.37
N SER A 319 12.94 0.48 -9.52
CA SER A 319 12.69 -0.56 -8.53
C SER A 319 13.76 -0.52 -7.44
N ALA A 320 13.39 -0.88 -6.21
CA ALA A 320 14.32 -1.11 -5.11
C ALA A 320 14.98 -2.50 -5.19
N PHE A 321 14.38 -3.45 -5.92
CA PHE A 321 14.80 -4.85 -6.01
C PHE A 321 15.34 -5.24 -7.40
N LEU A 322 15.34 -4.31 -8.36
CA LEU A 322 16.00 -4.50 -9.66
C LEU A 322 17.13 -3.49 -9.82
N GLN A 323 18.14 -3.88 -10.59
CA GLN A 323 19.20 -3.01 -11.04
C GLN A 323 19.49 -3.25 -12.53
N VAL A 324 20.02 -2.23 -13.20
CA VAL A 324 20.50 -2.36 -14.57
C VAL A 324 21.97 -2.76 -14.53
N GLY A 325 22.31 -3.82 -15.27
CA GLY A 325 23.67 -4.28 -15.50
C GLY A 325 24.29 -3.62 -16.73
N GLU A 326 24.86 -4.42 -17.63
CA GLU A 326 25.45 -3.93 -18.88
C GLU A 326 24.38 -3.58 -19.92
N THR A 327 24.65 -2.55 -20.73
CA THR A 327 23.86 -2.25 -21.92
C THR A 327 24.61 -2.75 -23.16
N THR A 328 23.87 -3.32 -24.11
CA THR A 328 24.45 -3.80 -25.37
C THR A 328 23.72 -3.16 -26.53
N LYS A 329 24.47 -2.60 -27.47
CA LYS A 329 23.95 -2.00 -28.70
C LYS A 329 24.59 -2.68 -29.90
N ASP A 330 23.75 -3.21 -30.79
CA ASP A 330 24.16 -3.61 -32.13
C ASP A 330 23.61 -2.61 -33.17
N ALA A 331 23.74 -2.91 -34.45
CA ALA A 331 23.31 -1.98 -35.51
C ALA A 331 21.81 -1.66 -35.47
N ASN A 332 20.98 -2.56 -34.94
CA ASN A 332 19.52 -2.53 -35.03
C ASN A 332 18.81 -2.71 -33.69
N THR A 333 19.51 -3.10 -32.62
CA THR A 333 18.92 -3.48 -31.34
C THR A 333 19.68 -2.81 -30.19
N TYR A 334 18.93 -2.19 -29.28
CA TYR A 334 19.42 -1.77 -27.98
C TYR A 334 18.82 -2.70 -26.93
N SER A 335 19.68 -3.29 -26.09
CA SER A 335 19.26 -4.18 -25.03
C SER A 335 19.90 -3.79 -23.71
N VAL A 336 19.21 -4.10 -22.61
CA VAL A 336 19.69 -3.91 -21.23
C VAL A 336 19.72 -5.24 -20.52
N ASP A 337 20.76 -5.48 -19.74
CA ASP A 337 20.77 -6.56 -18.76
C ASP A 337 20.05 -6.09 -17.49
N VAL A 338 19.01 -6.80 -17.09
CA VAL A 338 18.30 -6.55 -15.82
C VAL A 338 18.73 -7.59 -14.81
N GLN A 339 19.08 -7.16 -13.61
CA GLN A 339 19.53 -8.02 -12.53
C GLN A 339 18.66 -7.84 -11.30
N LEU A 340 18.55 -8.90 -10.50
CA LEU A 340 17.99 -8.81 -9.16
C LEU A 340 18.99 -8.10 -8.25
N LYS A 341 18.55 -7.03 -7.58
CA LYS A 341 19.35 -6.32 -6.59
C LYS A 341 19.24 -7.04 -5.25
N ASP A 342 20.35 -7.11 -4.52
CA ASP A 342 20.38 -7.75 -3.20
C ASP A 342 19.42 -7.02 -2.24
N ALA A 343 18.41 -7.76 -1.76
CA ALA A 343 17.40 -7.26 -0.85
C ALA A 343 17.99 -6.73 0.46
N LYS A 344 19.17 -7.21 0.89
CA LYS A 344 19.86 -6.74 2.11
C LYS A 344 20.26 -5.27 2.04
N VAL A 345 20.52 -4.75 0.84
CA VAL A 345 20.92 -3.35 0.63
C VAL A 345 19.80 -2.52 0.00
N ALA A 346 18.59 -3.09 -0.15
CA ALA A 346 17.42 -2.41 -0.67
C ALA A 346 16.68 -1.60 0.43
N GLY A 347 16.69 -2.09 1.66
CA GLY A 347 16.07 -1.45 2.83
C GLY A 347 16.91 -0.36 3.49
N THR A 348 16.39 0.21 4.58
CA THR A 348 17.04 1.27 5.37
C THR A 348 17.79 0.73 6.60
N LEU A 349 17.39 -0.45 7.10
CA LEU A 349 17.99 -1.09 8.26
C LEU A 349 18.99 -2.17 7.84
N ASN A 350 20.21 -2.09 8.36
CA ASN A 350 21.27 -3.07 8.15
C ASN A 350 21.62 -3.78 9.47
N GLY A 351 21.43 -5.09 9.55
CA GLY A 351 21.64 -5.85 10.80
C GLY A 351 21.07 -7.27 10.77
N GLY A 352 21.13 -7.97 11.91
CA GLY A 352 20.82 -9.40 12.02
C GLY A 352 19.51 -9.83 11.35
N LEU A 353 18.38 -9.38 11.88
CA LEU A 353 17.05 -9.79 11.40
C LEU A 353 16.75 -9.32 9.96
N SER A 354 17.20 -8.11 9.62
CA SER A 354 17.09 -7.56 8.27
C SER A 354 17.91 -8.35 7.24
N ASN A 355 19.06 -8.91 7.62
CA ASN A 355 19.86 -9.77 6.76
C ASN A 355 19.19 -11.11 6.48
N ALA A 356 18.63 -11.75 7.52
CA ALA A 356 17.90 -13.01 7.36
C ALA A 356 16.65 -12.83 6.49
N SER A 357 15.90 -11.75 6.72
CA SER A 357 14.79 -11.37 5.84
C SER A 357 15.25 -11.10 4.41
N GLY A 358 16.34 -10.36 4.24
CA GLY A 358 16.92 -10.10 2.91
C GLY A 358 17.35 -11.39 2.21
N ASP A 359 17.93 -12.35 2.92
CA ASP A 359 18.23 -13.68 2.39
C ASP A 359 16.98 -14.43 1.94
N LEU A 360 15.89 -14.37 2.72
CA LEU A 360 14.62 -14.99 2.33
C LEU A 360 14.08 -14.36 1.04
N VAL A 361 14.02 -13.03 0.98
CA VAL A 361 13.53 -12.31 -0.21
C VAL A 361 14.42 -12.60 -1.42
N ASN A 362 15.75 -12.65 -1.26
CA ASN A 362 16.67 -13.02 -2.33
C ASN A 362 16.39 -14.44 -2.86
N GLN A 363 16.16 -15.42 -1.98
CA GLN A 363 15.84 -16.79 -2.39
C GLN A 363 14.48 -16.88 -3.10
N LEU A 364 13.47 -16.16 -2.59
CA LEU A 364 12.16 -16.06 -3.24
C LEU A 364 12.29 -15.47 -4.64
N MET A 365 12.99 -14.35 -4.80
CA MET A 365 13.21 -13.72 -6.10
C MET A 365 14.00 -14.62 -7.05
N ALA A 366 15.03 -15.31 -6.58
CA ALA A 366 15.82 -16.23 -7.40
C ALA A 366 15.00 -17.43 -7.89
N LYS A 367 14.19 -18.03 -7.02
CA LYS A 367 13.30 -19.14 -7.37
C LYS A 367 12.20 -18.69 -8.32
N ALA A 368 11.56 -17.56 -8.04
CA ALA A 368 10.55 -16.96 -8.91
C ALA A 368 11.13 -16.65 -10.30
N ASN A 369 12.37 -16.17 -10.36
CA ASN A 369 13.06 -15.89 -11.62
C ASN A 369 13.26 -17.17 -12.44
N ALA A 370 13.71 -18.26 -11.81
CA ALA A 370 13.86 -19.55 -12.48
C ALA A 370 12.52 -20.08 -13.03
N GLN A 371 11.43 -19.93 -12.28
CA GLN A 371 10.08 -20.29 -12.73
C GLN A 371 9.64 -19.43 -13.93
N ALA A 372 9.79 -18.12 -13.83
CA ALA A 372 9.39 -17.18 -14.87
C ALA A 372 10.20 -17.36 -16.18
N VAL A 373 11.50 -17.64 -16.10
CA VAL A 373 12.35 -17.97 -17.27
C VAL A 373 11.86 -19.25 -17.98
N ASN A 374 11.32 -20.22 -17.24
CA ASN A 374 10.71 -21.43 -17.80
C ASN A 374 9.26 -21.22 -18.30
N GLY A 375 8.74 -19.99 -18.24
CA GLY A 375 7.37 -19.66 -18.65
C GLY A 375 6.30 -20.08 -17.65
N GLU A 376 6.67 -20.39 -16.41
CA GLU A 376 5.73 -20.73 -15.33
C GLU A 376 5.10 -19.46 -14.74
N SER A 377 3.81 -19.52 -14.40
CA SER A 377 3.09 -18.47 -13.71
C SER A 377 2.49 -19.05 -12.42
N THR A 378 3.11 -18.71 -11.29
CA THR A 378 2.79 -19.20 -9.95
C THR A 378 2.41 -18.05 -9.01
N GLU A 379 1.90 -18.38 -7.83
CA GLU A 379 1.70 -17.41 -6.74
C GLU A 379 3.01 -16.69 -6.38
N LEU A 380 4.14 -17.42 -6.34
CA LEU A 380 5.46 -16.86 -6.10
C LEU A 380 5.87 -15.84 -7.17
N THR A 381 5.71 -16.15 -8.46
CA THR A 381 6.01 -15.17 -9.53
C THR A 381 5.12 -13.93 -9.45
N SER A 382 3.85 -14.10 -9.05
CA SER A 382 2.90 -13.00 -8.89
C SER A 382 3.26 -12.12 -7.68
N TYR A 383 3.68 -12.73 -6.57
CA TYR A 383 4.20 -12.04 -5.39
C TYR A 383 5.46 -11.23 -5.72
N VAL A 384 6.44 -11.85 -6.37
CA VAL A 384 7.70 -11.18 -6.73
C VAL A 384 7.50 -10.07 -7.75
N ALA A 385 6.55 -10.21 -8.69
CA ALA A 385 6.18 -9.14 -9.61
C ALA A 385 5.74 -7.86 -8.87
N LYS A 386 5.03 -8.01 -7.74
CA LYS A 386 4.63 -6.87 -6.90
C LYS A 386 5.79 -6.34 -6.05
N VAL A 387 6.63 -7.21 -5.51
CA VAL A 387 7.87 -6.82 -4.80
C VAL A 387 8.76 -5.95 -5.71
N GLN A 388 8.92 -6.32 -6.97
CA GLN A 388 9.70 -5.57 -7.96
C GLN A 388 9.13 -4.17 -8.26
N GLN A 389 7.87 -3.89 -7.94
CA GLN A 389 7.27 -2.55 -8.11
C GLN A 389 7.55 -1.60 -6.95
N ALA A 390 8.10 -2.08 -5.83
CA ALA A 390 8.59 -1.21 -4.77
C ALA A 390 9.73 -0.34 -5.31
N VAL A 391 9.67 0.98 -5.12
CA VAL A 391 10.62 1.95 -5.69
C VAL A 391 11.51 2.57 -4.61
N THR A 392 10.98 2.80 -3.41
CA THR A 392 11.72 3.48 -2.33
C THR A 392 12.35 2.51 -1.35
N ALA A 393 13.38 2.97 -0.62
CA ALA A 393 14.03 2.18 0.43
C ALA A 393 13.07 1.84 1.58
N GLU A 394 12.09 2.72 1.85
CA GLU A 394 11.05 2.50 2.85
C GLU A 394 10.08 1.40 2.42
N GLN A 395 9.67 1.37 1.14
CA GLN A 395 8.85 0.29 0.60
C GLN A 395 9.60 -1.05 0.65
N ALA A 396 10.89 -1.05 0.29
CA ALA A 396 11.72 -2.23 0.42
C ALA A 396 11.84 -2.70 1.88
N GLN A 397 12.05 -1.77 2.82
CA GLN A 397 12.10 -2.11 4.24
C GLN A 397 10.79 -2.73 4.74
N ALA A 398 9.63 -2.27 4.26
CA ALA A 398 8.35 -2.85 4.63
C ALA A 398 8.18 -4.30 4.11
N VAL A 399 8.69 -4.60 2.91
CA VAL A 399 8.77 -5.97 2.38
C VAL A 399 9.71 -6.82 3.24
N LEU A 400 10.85 -6.28 3.66
CA LEU A 400 11.76 -6.97 4.57
C LEU A 400 11.11 -7.24 5.94
N ASN A 401 10.41 -6.27 6.53
CA ASN A 401 9.73 -6.47 7.82
C ASN A 401 8.64 -7.55 7.72
N THR A 402 7.96 -7.64 6.56
CA THR A 402 7.02 -8.72 6.26
C THR A 402 7.71 -10.09 6.31
N ASN A 403 8.91 -10.21 5.74
CA ASN A 403 9.64 -11.48 5.63
C ASN A 403 10.58 -11.78 6.83
N ALA A 404 10.56 -10.96 7.89
CA ALA A 404 11.53 -11.08 8.98
C ALA A 404 11.13 -12.04 10.11
N GLY A 405 9.82 -12.22 10.36
CA GLY A 405 9.33 -13.03 11.49
C GLY A 405 9.80 -12.56 12.88
N ALA A 406 10.24 -11.30 13.00
CA ALA A 406 10.77 -10.68 14.23
C ALA A 406 9.89 -10.98 15.43
N LEU A 407 8.65 -10.51 15.31
CA LEU A 407 7.59 -10.58 16.31
C LEU A 407 7.54 -11.93 17.01
N PHE A 408 7.51 -13.01 16.23
CA PHE A 408 7.38 -14.39 16.73
C PHE A 408 8.66 -14.88 17.42
N ALA A 409 9.82 -14.50 16.89
CA ALA A 409 11.12 -14.89 17.43
C ALA A 409 11.44 -14.17 18.75
N GLU A 410 11.02 -12.91 18.94
CA GLU A 410 11.31 -12.16 20.17
C GLU A 410 10.35 -12.47 21.32
N THR A 411 9.11 -12.89 21.05
CA THR A 411 8.08 -13.10 22.09
C THR A 411 8.55 -13.96 23.27
N PRO A 412 9.17 -15.15 23.11
CA PRO A 412 9.63 -15.92 24.26
C PRO A 412 10.67 -15.20 25.13
N SER A 413 11.51 -14.37 24.50
CA SER A 413 12.54 -13.59 25.19
C SER A 413 11.94 -12.40 25.96
N VAL A 414 10.95 -11.71 25.37
CA VAL A 414 10.18 -10.65 26.02
C VAL A 414 9.43 -11.22 27.22
N LEU A 415 8.74 -12.36 27.06
CA LEU A 415 8.03 -13.01 28.15
C LEU A 415 8.96 -13.42 29.30
N LEU A 416 10.15 -13.96 29.01
CA LEU A 416 11.14 -14.26 30.06
C LEU A 416 11.63 -13.01 30.80
N HIS A 417 11.74 -11.88 30.11
CA HIS A 417 12.11 -10.61 30.73
C HIS A 417 10.99 -10.11 31.65
N ASN A 418 9.77 -10.00 31.12
CA ASN A 418 8.58 -9.53 31.82
C ASN A 418 8.28 -10.39 33.06
N ASP A 419 8.41 -11.71 32.91
CA ASP A 419 8.16 -12.68 33.96
C ASP A 419 9.20 -12.67 35.09
N ALA A 420 10.41 -12.14 34.87
CA ALA A 420 11.39 -12.02 35.94
C ALA A 420 10.87 -11.16 37.10
N MET A 421 10.11 -10.10 36.78
CA MET A 421 9.46 -9.25 37.79
C MET A 421 8.29 -9.97 38.47
N THR A 422 7.48 -10.74 37.74
CA THR A 422 6.40 -11.55 38.33
C THR A 422 6.94 -12.64 39.26
N ASN A 423 8.02 -13.32 38.88
CA ASN A 423 8.67 -14.34 39.70
C ASN A 423 9.27 -13.76 40.99
N ALA A 424 9.79 -12.53 40.93
CA ALA A 424 10.29 -11.82 42.11
C ALA A 424 9.17 -11.62 43.15
N GLN A 425 7.93 -11.37 42.72
CA GLN A 425 6.76 -11.26 43.61
C GLN A 425 6.47 -12.57 44.35
N VAL A 426 6.52 -13.70 43.64
CA VAL A 426 6.30 -15.03 44.24
C VAL A 426 7.43 -15.37 45.21
N ALA A 427 8.68 -15.05 44.86
CA ALA A 427 9.83 -15.20 45.76
C ALA A 427 9.67 -14.34 47.02
N GLN A 428 9.23 -13.08 46.86
CA GLN A 428 8.94 -12.17 47.97
C GLN A 428 7.82 -12.71 48.87
N ARG A 429 6.79 -13.33 48.28
CA ARG A 429 5.73 -14.00 49.03
C ARG A 429 6.29 -15.16 49.84
N ALA A 430 7.06 -16.06 49.24
CA ALA A 430 7.70 -17.18 49.93
C ALA A 430 8.53 -16.69 51.12
N PHE A 431 9.21 -15.54 50.99
CA PHE A 431 9.91 -14.91 52.11
C PHE A 431 8.98 -14.40 53.22
N GLN A 432 7.92 -13.66 52.90
CA GLN A 432 7.04 -13.02 53.89
C GLN A 432 6.16 -14.01 54.67
N VAL A 433 5.86 -15.17 54.11
CA VAL A 433 4.96 -16.17 54.70
C VAL A 433 5.44 -16.67 56.08
N SER A 434 6.76 -16.67 56.35
CA SER A 434 7.32 -17.13 57.64
C SER A 434 7.23 -16.13 58.79
N LYS A 435 6.97 -14.84 58.55
CA LYS A 435 6.92 -13.83 59.63
C LYS A 435 5.66 -13.92 60.48
N GLN A 436 4.62 -14.57 59.96
CA GLN A 436 3.34 -14.74 60.65
C GLN A 436 3.00 -16.20 60.97
N GLY A 437 3.65 -17.20 60.34
CA GLY A 437 3.63 -18.59 60.79
C GLY A 437 2.25 -19.24 60.90
N VAL A 438 1.26 -18.85 60.08
CA VAL A 438 -0.09 -19.41 60.13
C VAL A 438 -0.57 -19.78 58.73
N THR A 439 -1.19 -20.96 58.64
CA THR A 439 -1.90 -21.49 57.47
C THR A 439 -2.96 -20.48 56.99
N GLY A 440 -3.10 -20.31 55.69
CA GLY A 440 -4.07 -19.36 55.16
C GLY A 440 -4.19 -19.38 53.65
N ALA A 441 -5.25 -18.73 53.16
CA ALA A 441 -5.48 -18.50 51.74
C ALA A 441 -5.22 -17.04 51.41
N TRP A 442 -4.73 -16.76 50.20
CA TRP A 442 -4.43 -15.41 49.75
C TRP A 442 -4.78 -15.19 48.28
N VAL A 443 -5.01 -13.93 47.95
CA VAL A 443 -5.19 -13.43 46.59
C VAL A 443 -4.37 -12.16 46.40
N ASN A 444 -3.84 -11.95 45.21
CA ASN A 444 -2.98 -10.85 44.82
C ASN A 444 -3.32 -10.42 43.39
N GLY A 445 -3.50 -9.12 43.17
CA GLY A 445 -3.52 -8.52 41.84
C GLY A 445 -2.29 -7.65 41.64
N ALA A 446 -1.64 -7.76 40.48
CA ALA A 446 -0.55 -6.89 40.09
C ALA A 446 -0.74 -6.30 38.69
N TYR A 447 -0.20 -5.11 38.51
CA TYR A 447 -0.10 -4.41 37.24
C TYR A 447 1.36 -4.03 37.00
N GLN A 448 1.81 -4.16 35.76
CA GLN A 448 3.19 -3.91 35.37
C GLN A 448 3.23 -3.29 33.97
N GLU A 449 4.05 -2.27 33.81
CA GLU A 449 4.43 -1.71 32.52
C GLU A 449 5.91 -1.99 32.33
N THR A 450 6.31 -2.42 31.13
CA THR A 450 7.71 -2.65 30.78
C THR A 450 8.01 -2.18 29.38
N SER A 451 9.23 -1.69 29.19
CA SER A 451 9.74 -1.26 27.89
C SER A 451 11.04 -2.00 27.62
N THR A 452 11.05 -2.92 26.67
CA THR A 452 12.24 -3.70 26.32
C THR A 452 12.79 -3.20 24.99
N LYS A 453 14.10 -2.91 24.95
CA LYS A 453 14.81 -2.61 23.71
C LYS A 453 16.11 -3.40 23.66
N ALA A 454 16.35 -4.07 22.55
CA ALA A 454 17.59 -4.77 22.29
C ALA A 454 18.15 -4.42 20.92
N LYS A 455 19.48 -4.44 20.77
CA LYS A 455 20.13 -4.10 19.51
C LYS A 455 19.82 -5.17 18.46
N GLY A 456 19.08 -4.80 17.42
CA GLY A 456 18.67 -5.70 16.35
C GLY A 456 17.29 -6.32 16.53
N TRP A 457 16.55 -5.88 17.54
CA TRP A 457 15.14 -6.20 17.80
C TRP A 457 14.30 -4.92 17.86
N ASP A 458 13.00 -5.09 17.84
CA ASP A 458 12.04 -4.00 18.00
C ASP A 458 12.07 -3.44 19.43
N LYS A 459 11.63 -2.19 19.58
CA LYS A 459 11.21 -1.71 20.91
C LYS A 459 9.84 -2.33 21.19
N VAL A 460 9.76 -3.03 22.33
CA VAL A 460 8.54 -3.70 22.79
C VAL A 460 8.05 -3.02 24.05
N ASP A 461 6.85 -2.45 23.99
CA ASP A 461 6.14 -1.91 25.15
C ASP A 461 5.04 -2.90 25.56
N SER A 462 5.05 -3.33 26.82
CA SER A 462 4.13 -4.35 27.36
C SER A 462 3.33 -3.78 28.53
N GLU A 463 2.02 -4.05 28.52
CA GLU A 463 1.09 -3.79 29.64
C GLU A 463 0.62 -5.13 30.20
N ILE A 464 0.97 -5.41 31.45
CA ILE A 464 0.82 -6.74 32.05
C ILE A 464 -0.08 -6.66 33.27
N SER A 465 -1.07 -7.55 33.31
CA SER A 465 -1.95 -7.74 34.46
C SER A 465 -1.88 -9.17 34.97
N THR A 466 -1.68 -9.34 36.27
CA THR A 466 -1.67 -10.65 36.89
C THR A 466 -2.67 -10.76 38.03
N LEU A 467 -3.32 -11.91 38.13
CA LEU A 467 -4.16 -12.28 39.26
C LEU A 467 -3.70 -13.64 39.77
N THR A 468 -3.25 -13.66 41.02
CA THR A 468 -2.71 -14.87 41.65
C THR A 468 -3.49 -15.21 42.90
N ALA A 469 -3.88 -16.47 43.04
CA ALA A 469 -4.51 -17.00 44.23
C ALA A 469 -3.75 -18.23 44.73
N GLY A 470 -3.58 -18.34 46.03
CA GLY A 470 -2.81 -19.43 46.62
C GLY A 470 -3.16 -19.73 48.05
N SER A 471 -2.49 -20.75 48.58
CA SER A 471 -2.63 -21.19 49.96
C SER A 471 -1.27 -21.54 50.55
N ASP A 472 -1.09 -21.20 51.82
CA ASP A 472 0.08 -21.50 52.63
C ASP A 472 -0.30 -22.52 53.70
N PHE A 473 0.55 -23.53 53.92
CA PHE A 473 0.39 -24.56 54.94
C PHE A 473 1.67 -24.62 55.79
N GLN A 474 1.54 -24.33 57.07
CA GLN A 474 2.62 -24.60 58.01
C GLN A 474 2.72 -26.12 58.22
N VAL A 475 3.84 -26.70 57.79
CA VAL A 475 4.08 -28.15 57.87
C VAL A 475 4.99 -28.54 59.03
N ALA A 476 5.77 -27.58 59.54
CA ALA A 476 6.53 -27.68 60.78
C ALA A 476 6.73 -26.28 61.38
N ASP A 477 7.21 -26.20 62.63
CA ASP A 477 7.48 -24.92 63.30
C ASP A 477 8.42 -24.00 62.49
N ASN A 478 9.30 -24.59 61.69
CA ASN A 478 10.27 -23.90 60.86
C ASN A 478 10.08 -24.10 59.35
N ALA A 479 8.98 -24.69 58.89
CA ALA A 479 8.77 -24.98 57.46
C ALA A 479 7.33 -24.68 57.02
N ILE A 480 7.22 -24.01 55.87
CA ILE A 480 5.94 -23.71 55.21
C ILE A 480 6.01 -24.14 53.75
N LEU A 481 4.95 -24.76 53.28
CA LEU A 481 4.72 -25.07 51.87
C LEU A 481 3.49 -24.31 51.38
N GLY A 482 3.48 -23.95 50.11
CA GLY A 482 2.33 -23.32 49.48
C GLY A 482 2.19 -23.70 48.02
N ALA A 483 1.00 -23.47 47.50
CA ALA A 483 0.66 -23.67 46.11
C ALA A 483 -0.19 -22.49 45.62
N TYR A 484 -0.06 -22.15 44.35
CA TYR A 484 -0.78 -21.06 43.71
C TYR A 484 -1.16 -21.37 42.27
N VAL A 485 -2.19 -20.66 41.82
CA VAL A 485 -2.55 -20.49 40.41
C VAL A 485 -2.49 -19.01 40.09
N SER A 486 -1.93 -18.67 38.93
CA SER A 486 -1.77 -17.30 38.45
C SER A 486 -2.27 -17.19 37.01
N THR A 487 -3.08 -16.17 36.74
CA THR A 487 -3.42 -15.78 35.37
C THR A 487 -2.60 -14.55 35.01
N TYR A 488 -1.90 -14.60 33.88
CA TYR A 488 -1.05 -13.57 33.33
C TYR A 488 -1.62 -13.14 31.98
N LYS A 489 -1.90 -11.84 31.84
CA LYS A 489 -2.35 -11.20 30.60
C LYS A 489 -1.34 -10.14 30.21
N ASP A 490 -0.88 -10.15 28.95
CA ASP A 490 0.13 -9.22 28.44
C ASP A 490 -0.28 -8.72 27.05
N ASP A 491 -0.48 -7.41 26.97
CA ASP A 491 -0.70 -6.68 25.73
C ASP A 491 0.62 -6.00 25.32
N SER A 492 1.24 -6.47 24.25
CA SER A 492 2.56 -6.01 23.80
C SER A 492 2.50 -5.38 22.40
N LYS A 493 3.21 -4.25 22.23
CA LYS A 493 3.33 -3.49 20.96
C LYS A 493 4.77 -3.45 20.47
N PHE A 494 4.96 -3.75 19.18
CA PHE A 494 6.26 -3.84 18.53
C PHE A 494 6.41 -2.68 17.54
N SER A 495 7.34 -1.79 17.83
CA SER A 495 7.44 -0.47 17.19
C SER A 495 7.84 -0.54 15.70
N GLU A 496 8.68 -1.49 15.31
CA GLU A 496 9.35 -1.50 14.00
C GLU A 496 8.66 -2.46 13.01
N SER A 497 8.10 -3.56 13.51
CA SER A 497 7.22 -4.46 12.78
C SER A 497 5.78 -3.96 12.71
N ASN A 498 5.44 -2.88 13.45
CA ASN A 498 4.09 -2.33 13.60
C ASN A 498 3.05 -3.44 13.92
N GLY A 499 3.43 -4.31 14.85
CA GLY A 499 2.67 -5.50 15.24
C GLY A 499 2.27 -5.46 16.72
N THR A 500 1.29 -6.28 17.07
CA THR A 500 0.83 -6.48 18.45
C THR A 500 0.77 -7.95 18.78
N SER A 501 1.01 -8.29 20.04
CA SER A 501 0.75 -9.63 20.58
C SER A 501 -0.06 -9.53 21.87
N GLU A 502 -1.04 -10.41 22.02
CA GLU A 502 -1.87 -10.57 23.21
C GLU A 502 -1.57 -11.96 23.78
N THR A 503 -1.00 -12.04 24.98
CA THR A 503 -0.64 -13.31 25.63
C THR A 503 -1.57 -13.60 26.79
N ASP A 504 -2.14 -14.80 26.82
CA ASP A 504 -2.93 -15.33 27.93
C ASP A 504 -2.26 -16.59 28.49
N LEU A 505 -1.79 -16.54 29.73
CA LEU A 505 -1.03 -17.61 30.37
C LEU A 505 -1.62 -17.97 31.73
N THR A 506 -1.84 -19.27 31.97
CA THR A 506 -2.19 -19.81 33.29
C THR A 506 -1.01 -20.58 33.86
N THR A 507 -0.51 -20.14 35.01
CA THR A 507 0.63 -20.74 35.70
C THR A 507 0.19 -21.41 37.00
N PHE A 508 0.62 -22.66 37.20
CA PHE A 508 0.54 -23.38 38.46
C PHE A 508 1.92 -23.44 39.09
N GLY A 509 2.00 -23.15 40.37
CA GLY A 509 3.28 -23.22 41.07
C GLY A 509 3.17 -23.71 42.50
N VAL A 510 4.28 -24.23 42.97
CA VAL A 510 4.49 -24.64 44.36
C VAL A 510 5.70 -23.89 44.89
N TYR A 511 5.65 -23.51 46.16
CA TYR A 511 6.77 -22.88 46.84
C TYR A 511 6.92 -23.42 48.25
N GLY A 512 8.12 -23.28 48.79
CA GLY A 512 8.43 -23.67 50.15
C GLY A 512 9.47 -22.76 50.75
N LYS A 513 9.40 -22.59 52.07
CA LYS A 513 10.43 -21.93 52.86
C LYS A 513 10.75 -22.76 54.09
N TRP A 514 12.03 -22.91 54.38
CA TRP A 514 12.56 -23.62 55.53
C TRP A 514 13.55 -22.74 56.28
N ASN A 515 13.31 -22.51 57.57
CA ASN A 515 14.21 -21.78 58.46
C ASN A 515 15.04 -22.77 59.29
N THR A 516 16.32 -22.45 59.47
CA THR A 516 17.24 -23.20 60.33
C THR A 516 17.29 -22.59 61.73
N ALA A 517 17.93 -23.29 62.67
CA ALA A 517 18.13 -22.78 64.02
C ALA A 517 19.15 -21.62 64.11
N SER A 518 19.90 -21.33 63.05
CA SER A 518 20.95 -20.31 63.00
C SER A 518 20.55 -19.11 62.13
N ASP A 519 19.26 -18.77 62.07
CA ASP A 519 18.68 -17.67 61.29
C ASP A 519 18.91 -17.71 59.76
N LEU A 520 19.53 -18.78 59.25
CA LEU A 520 19.60 -19.10 57.83
C LEU A 520 18.25 -19.62 57.36
N TYR A 521 17.82 -19.26 56.15
CA TYR A 521 16.64 -19.82 55.51
C TYR A 521 16.93 -20.25 54.08
N PHE A 522 16.15 -21.23 53.62
CA PHE A 522 16.08 -21.68 52.24
C PHE A 522 14.66 -21.44 51.73
N ALA A 523 14.53 -20.90 50.53
CA ALA A 523 13.26 -20.75 49.84
C ALA A 523 13.38 -21.33 48.43
N ALA A 524 12.32 -21.96 47.94
CA ALA A 524 12.28 -22.47 46.58
C ALA A 524 10.89 -22.29 45.98
N ASN A 525 10.82 -22.07 44.67
CA ASN A 525 9.59 -22.17 43.91
C ASN A 525 9.83 -22.96 42.61
N ALA A 526 8.79 -23.66 42.18
CA ALA A 526 8.74 -24.37 40.91
C ALA A 526 7.38 -24.15 40.28
N GLN A 527 7.36 -23.85 38.99
CA GLN A 527 6.15 -23.47 38.27
C GLN A 527 6.11 -24.03 36.85
N TYR A 528 4.89 -24.32 36.41
CA TYR A 528 4.55 -24.69 35.05
C TYR A 528 3.37 -23.85 34.59
N GLY A 529 3.48 -23.23 33.44
CA GLY A 529 2.40 -22.48 32.82
C GLY A 529 2.15 -22.91 31.39
N PHE A 530 0.89 -22.81 30.99
CA PHE A 530 0.42 -23.07 29.64
C PHE A 530 -0.57 -21.98 29.23
N GLY A 531 -0.62 -21.69 27.94
CA GLY A 531 -1.43 -20.61 27.41
C GLY A 531 -1.32 -20.48 25.91
N ASP A 532 -1.71 -19.33 25.40
CA ASP A 532 -1.63 -19.00 23.99
C ASP A 532 -1.28 -17.53 23.77
N VAL A 533 -0.77 -17.25 22.57
CA VAL A 533 -0.45 -15.90 22.11
C VAL A 533 -1.15 -15.66 20.78
N GLU A 534 -1.90 -14.55 20.71
CA GLU A 534 -2.49 -14.05 19.48
C GLU A 534 -1.66 -12.89 18.92
N PHE A 535 -1.32 -12.96 17.64
CA PHE A 535 -0.50 -11.98 16.94
C PHE A 535 -1.31 -11.27 15.87
N LYS A 536 -1.08 -9.95 15.74
CA LYS A 536 -1.66 -9.13 14.67
C LYS A 536 -0.58 -8.22 14.11
N ARG A 537 -0.37 -8.22 12.79
CA ARG A 537 0.54 -7.28 12.13
C ARG A 537 0.09 -6.97 10.71
N SER A 538 0.59 -5.87 10.15
CA SER A 538 0.41 -5.58 8.71
C SER A 538 1.54 -6.20 7.90
N VAL A 539 1.19 -6.85 6.80
CA VAL A 539 2.11 -7.47 5.84
C VAL A 539 1.94 -6.81 4.46
N THR A 540 3.02 -6.73 3.69
CA THR A 540 3.03 -6.05 2.38
C THR A 540 4.04 -6.66 1.41
N ASN A 541 3.71 -6.57 0.13
CA ASN A 541 4.63 -6.84 -0.99
C ASN A 541 5.18 -5.54 -1.62
N GLY A 542 5.02 -4.39 -0.95
CA GLY A 542 5.45 -3.07 -1.42
C GLY A 542 4.39 -2.29 -2.19
N VAL A 543 3.36 -2.98 -2.71
CA VAL A 543 2.22 -2.38 -3.42
C VAL A 543 0.93 -2.58 -2.66
N ASP A 544 0.62 -3.83 -2.32
CA ASP A 544 -0.55 -4.20 -1.53
C ASP A 544 -0.16 -4.39 -0.07
N SER A 545 -1.08 -4.07 0.83
CA SER A 545 -0.95 -4.36 2.26
C SER A 545 -2.23 -4.98 2.78
N GLU A 546 -2.08 -5.88 3.74
CA GLU A 546 -3.21 -6.49 4.45
C GLU A 546 -2.83 -6.80 5.91
N GLN A 547 -3.83 -7.17 6.69
CA GLN A 547 -3.65 -7.60 8.07
C GLN A 547 -3.46 -9.11 8.13
N SER A 548 -2.41 -9.55 8.81
CA SER A 548 -2.12 -10.94 9.11
C SER A 548 -2.36 -11.22 10.58
N ASN A 549 -2.96 -12.37 10.88
CA ASN A 549 -3.21 -12.85 12.24
C ASN A 549 -2.55 -14.22 12.41
N ALA A 550 -2.09 -14.52 13.62
CA ALA A 550 -1.62 -15.86 13.98
C ALA A 550 -1.99 -16.17 15.43
N LYS A 551 -2.11 -17.45 15.76
CA LYS A 551 -2.28 -17.92 17.13
C LYS A 551 -1.33 -19.08 17.35
N SER A 552 -0.66 -19.12 18.49
CA SER A 552 0.22 -20.23 18.85
C SER A 552 0.15 -20.55 20.33
N ASP A 553 0.38 -21.82 20.66
CA ASP A 553 0.41 -22.32 22.03
C ASP A 553 1.73 -21.96 22.71
N LEU A 554 1.67 -21.75 24.02
CA LEU A 554 2.77 -21.27 24.84
C LEU A 554 2.95 -22.17 26.05
N ASP A 555 4.17 -22.69 26.24
CA ASP A 555 4.59 -23.45 27.41
C ASP A 555 5.67 -22.71 28.18
N LYS A 556 5.55 -22.71 29.52
CA LYS A 556 6.47 -22.04 30.41
C LYS A 556 6.88 -22.94 31.57
N TYR A 557 8.16 -22.97 31.87
CA TYR A 557 8.73 -23.67 33.02
C TYR A 557 9.63 -22.71 33.80
N GLY A 558 9.52 -22.74 35.13
CA GLY A 558 10.37 -21.93 36.00
C GLY A 558 10.73 -22.66 37.28
N VAL A 559 11.99 -22.52 37.71
CA VAL A 559 12.49 -22.99 39.00
C VAL A 559 13.36 -21.90 39.59
N TYR A 560 13.18 -21.62 40.88
CA TYR A 560 13.96 -20.65 41.64
C TYR A 560 14.31 -21.23 43.00
N GLY A 561 15.55 -21.01 43.44
CA GLY A 561 16.03 -21.44 44.75
C GLY A 561 16.90 -20.36 45.38
N GLU A 562 16.62 -20.00 46.63
CA GLU A 562 17.26 -18.93 47.39
C GLU A 562 17.77 -19.45 48.73
N VAL A 563 18.95 -18.96 49.13
CA VAL A 563 19.48 -19.06 50.48
C VAL A 563 19.70 -17.64 51.03
N GLY A 564 19.25 -17.40 52.24
CA GLY A 564 19.43 -16.10 52.90
C GLY A 564 19.67 -16.22 54.39
N TYR A 565 20.11 -15.12 55.00
CA TYR A 565 20.38 -15.04 56.43
C TYR A 565 19.61 -13.88 57.04
N SER A 566 18.80 -14.12 58.08
CA SER A 566 17.94 -13.08 58.68
C SER A 566 18.58 -12.45 59.91
N PHE A 567 19.07 -11.23 59.78
CA PHE A 567 19.46 -10.41 60.93
C PHE A 567 18.21 -9.77 61.53
N ILE A 568 17.73 -10.29 62.65
CA ILE A 568 16.51 -9.81 63.30
C ILE A 568 16.87 -9.08 64.59
N ASN A 569 16.33 -7.87 64.76
CA ASN A 569 16.35 -7.12 66.00
C ASN A 569 14.92 -6.66 66.34
N ASN A 570 14.65 -6.20 67.57
CA ASN A 570 13.28 -5.98 68.07
C ASN A 570 12.35 -5.13 67.17
N GLN A 571 12.89 -4.22 66.35
CA GLN A 571 12.10 -3.33 65.48
C GLN A 571 12.47 -3.42 63.99
N TRP A 572 13.51 -4.13 63.60
CA TRP A 572 13.94 -4.20 62.20
C TRP A 572 14.57 -5.55 61.85
N SER A 573 14.46 -5.95 60.59
CA SER A 573 15.16 -7.11 60.04
C SER A 573 15.87 -6.77 58.74
N VAL A 574 17.08 -7.30 58.56
CA VAL A 574 17.82 -7.25 57.28
C VAL A 574 18.11 -8.68 56.85
N SER A 575 17.83 -9.00 55.60
CA SER A 575 18.02 -10.34 55.04
C SER A 575 18.77 -10.28 53.71
N PRO A 576 20.11 -10.35 53.70
CA PRO A 576 20.84 -10.64 52.48
C PRO A 576 20.56 -12.07 52.00
N TYR A 577 20.51 -12.24 50.69
CA TYR A 577 20.27 -13.54 50.06
C TYR A 577 21.01 -13.67 48.72
N ALA A 578 21.21 -14.92 48.32
CA ALA A 578 21.65 -15.30 46.99
C ALA A 578 20.69 -16.37 46.44
N ALA A 579 20.39 -16.30 45.15
CA ALA A 579 19.48 -17.24 44.51
C ALA A 579 19.95 -17.64 43.11
N LEU A 580 19.42 -18.76 42.63
CA LEU A 580 19.56 -19.25 41.27
C LEU A 580 18.17 -19.45 40.69
N SER A 581 17.99 -19.11 39.42
CA SER A 581 16.78 -19.43 38.68
C SER A 581 17.05 -20.01 37.30
N PHE A 582 16.16 -20.89 36.88
CA PHE A 582 16.10 -21.46 35.54
C PHE A 582 14.69 -21.26 35.00
N ASN A 583 14.57 -20.58 33.86
CA ASN A 583 13.31 -20.34 33.19
C ASN A 583 13.40 -20.74 31.72
N SER A 584 12.32 -21.30 31.19
CA SER A 584 12.18 -21.71 29.81
C SER A 584 10.80 -21.31 29.32
N VAL A 585 10.73 -20.67 28.16
CA VAL A 585 9.49 -20.36 27.46
C VAL A 585 9.60 -20.93 26.05
N THR A 586 8.62 -21.73 25.67
CA THR A 586 8.49 -22.29 24.32
C THR A 586 7.21 -21.74 23.71
N LEU A 587 7.35 -21.15 22.54
CA LEU A 587 6.24 -20.82 21.66
C LEU A 587 6.24 -21.87 20.54
N ASP A 588 5.12 -22.55 20.38
CA ASP A 588 4.96 -23.53 19.31
C ASP A 588 4.95 -22.84 17.94
N LYS A 589 5.04 -23.65 16.88
CA LYS A 589 5.01 -23.21 15.49
C LYS A 589 3.92 -22.16 15.23
N VAL A 590 4.33 -21.01 14.73
CA VAL A 590 3.44 -19.93 14.33
C VAL A 590 3.19 -20.01 12.83
N ASN A 591 1.92 -20.04 12.43
CA ASN A 591 1.51 -19.91 11.04
C ASN A 591 0.62 -18.69 10.87
N GLU A 592 1.07 -17.75 10.05
CA GLU A 592 0.31 -16.56 9.71
C GLU A 592 -0.85 -16.84 8.74
N SER A 593 -1.95 -16.12 8.92
CA SER A 593 -3.14 -16.26 8.07
C SER A 593 -2.97 -15.71 6.65
N SER A 594 -2.03 -14.77 6.45
CA SER A 594 -1.75 -14.17 5.14
C SER A 594 -0.82 -15.06 4.31
N GLU A 595 -1.10 -15.15 3.01
CA GLU A 595 -0.21 -15.79 2.03
C GLU A 595 1.13 -15.05 1.91
N MET A 596 1.17 -13.73 2.11
CA MET A 596 2.41 -12.94 2.12
C MET A 596 3.19 -13.06 3.43
N GLY A 597 2.60 -13.68 4.44
CA GLY A 597 3.20 -13.88 5.76
C GLY A 597 4.28 -14.94 5.76
N VAL A 598 4.66 -15.33 6.97
CA VAL A 598 5.67 -16.34 7.24
C VAL A 598 5.15 -17.40 8.18
N THR A 599 5.76 -18.57 8.08
CA THR A 599 5.65 -19.65 9.04
C THR A 599 6.95 -19.73 9.83
N VAL A 600 6.87 -19.73 11.16
CA VAL A 600 8.02 -19.83 12.07
C VAL A 600 7.88 -21.12 12.87
N ASP A 601 8.89 -22.00 12.83
CA ASP A 601 8.89 -23.22 13.65
C ASP A 601 9.08 -22.91 15.14
N ASP A 602 8.92 -23.90 16.01
CA ASP A 602 8.94 -23.73 17.47
C ASP A 602 10.17 -22.92 17.96
N VAL A 603 9.91 -21.93 18.81
CA VAL A 603 10.91 -21.03 19.35
C VAL A 603 11.00 -21.22 20.86
N THR A 604 12.13 -21.74 21.33
CA THR A 604 12.40 -21.89 22.77
C THR A 604 13.48 -20.93 23.24
N ALA A 605 13.15 -20.08 24.21
CA ALA A 605 14.12 -19.28 24.95
C ALA A 605 14.36 -19.89 26.33
N LYS A 606 15.63 -19.96 26.75
CA LYS A 606 16.02 -20.46 28.08
C LYS A 606 16.99 -19.51 28.75
N GLU A 607 16.83 -19.37 30.06
CA GLU A 607 17.64 -18.46 30.85
C GLU A 607 17.99 -19.04 32.22
N ASN A 608 19.28 -19.00 32.56
CA ASN A 608 19.81 -19.27 33.88
C ASN A 608 20.29 -17.96 34.51
N LYS A 609 19.77 -17.59 35.67
CA LYS A 609 20.15 -16.35 36.37
C LYS A 609 20.74 -16.63 37.75
N LEU A 610 21.75 -15.84 38.11
CA LEU A 610 22.24 -15.66 39.47
C LEU A 610 21.66 -14.37 40.03
N HIS A 611 21.10 -14.44 41.23
CA HIS A 611 20.50 -13.32 41.94
C HIS A 611 21.27 -13.06 43.23
N VAL A 612 21.48 -11.79 43.56
CA VAL A 612 21.99 -11.34 44.86
C VAL A 612 21.15 -10.17 45.30
N GLY A 613 20.62 -10.22 46.51
CA GLY A 613 19.79 -9.14 47.01
C GLY A 613 19.81 -8.98 48.51
N VAL A 614 19.12 -7.94 48.96
CA VAL A 614 18.90 -7.63 50.36
C VAL A 614 17.46 -7.22 50.56
N ARG A 615 16.84 -7.72 51.63
CA ARG A 615 15.52 -7.31 52.09
C ARG A 615 15.64 -6.59 53.42
N PHE A 616 14.87 -5.53 53.61
CA PHE A 616 14.78 -4.77 54.85
C PHE A 616 13.32 -4.67 55.28
N ASP A 617 13.05 -4.82 56.56
CA ASP A 617 11.74 -4.52 57.14
C ASP A 617 11.90 -3.78 58.46
N TYR A 618 10.99 -2.85 58.71
CA TYR A 618 10.89 -2.04 59.91
C TYR A 618 9.47 -2.12 60.47
N GLN A 619 9.35 -2.55 61.72
CA GLN A 619 8.08 -2.70 62.42
C GLN A 619 7.63 -1.33 62.96
N VAL A 620 6.78 -0.64 62.21
CA VAL A 620 6.28 0.71 62.57
C VAL A 620 5.32 0.65 63.76
N THR A 621 4.40 -0.30 63.75
CA THR A 621 3.48 -0.60 64.86
C THR A 621 3.35 -2.10 65.01
N LYS A 622 2.64 -2.61 66.02
CA LYS A 622 2.34 -4.05 66.14
C LYS A 622 1.62 -4.64 64.93
N ASN A 623 0.96 -3.80 64.15
CA ASN A 623 0.09 -4.19 63.04
C ASN A 623 0.64 -3.79 61.68
N LEU A 624 1.64 -2.91 61.61
CA LEU A 624 2.19 -2.37 60.36
C LEU A 624 3.70 -2.56 60.31
N ALA A 625 4.16 -3.25 59.27
CA ALA A 625 5.55 -3.30 58.86
C ALA A 625 5.72 -2.60 57.51
N LEU A 626 6.76 -1.79 57.39
CA LEU A 626 7.22 -1.22 56.13
C LEU A 626 8.58 -1.81 55.81
N GLY A 627 8.81 -2.16 54.55
CA GLY A 627 10.05 -2.76 54.12
C GLY A 627 10.47 -2.31 52.75
N GLY A 628 11.54 -2.90 52.26
CA GLY A 628 12.03 -2.70 50.92
C GLY A 628 13.02 -3.78 50.54
N TYR A 629 13.35 -3.83 49.26
CA TYR A 629 14.32 -4.77 48.74
C TYR A 629 15.12 -4.15 47.60
N GLY A 630 16.31 -4.69 47.40
CA GLY A 630 17.12 -4.50 46.20
C GLY A 630 17.65 -5.85 45.75
N GLU A 631 17.50 -6.16 44.47
CA GLU A 631 17.99 -7.40 43.85
C GLU A 631 18.75 -7.05 42.57
N TYR A 632 19.98 -7.55 42.47
CA TYR A 632 20.70 -7.62 41.20
C TYR A 632 20.62 -9.04 40.68
N ALA A 633 20.20 -9.21 39.42
CA ALA A 633 20.21 -10.49 38.74
C ALA A 633 21.02 -10.42 37.46
N ASN A 634 21.79 -11.47 37.17
CA ASN A 634 22.59 -11.61 35.96
C ASN A 634 22.39 -12.98 35.33
N ALA A 635 22.09 -13.01 34.03
CA ALA A 635 21.97 -14.22 33.24
C ALA A 635 23.37 -14.80 32.96
N VAL A 636 23.68 -15.92 33.63
CA VAL A 636 24.96 -16.63 33.53
C VAL A 636 25.03 -17.50 32.28
N ASP A 637 23.89 -18.00 31.82
CA ASP A 637 23.74 -18.74 30.57
C ASP A 637 22.38 -18.41 29.94
N ARG A 638 22.38 -18.16 28.64
CA ARG A 638 21.16 -17.87 27.86
C ARG A 638 21.28 -18.55 26.51
N SER A 639 20.38 -19.51 26.29
CA SER A 639 20.24 -20.17 24.99
C SER A 639 19.31 -19.31 24.13
N LEU A 640 19.90 -18.59 23.17
CA LEU A 640 19.12 -17.86 22.17
C LEU A 640 18.56 -18.88 21.14
N PRO A 641 17.27 -18.79 20.78
CA PRO A 641 16.67 -19.72 19.84
C PRO A 641 17.33 -19.61 18.45
N ASN A 642 17.51 -20.76 17.80
CA ASN A 642 17.67 -20.82 16.35
C ASN A 642 16.27 -20.76 15.75
N VAL A 643 15.99 -19.68 15.03
CA VAL A 643 14.70 -19.46 14.39
C VAL A 643 14.76 -20.05 12.99
N SER A 644 13.80 -20.91 12.66
CA SER A 644 13.56 -21.43 11.32
C SER A 644 12.29 -20.77 10.78
N LEU A 645 12.41 -20.10 9.64
CA LEU A 645 11.35 -19.28 9.05
C LEU A 645 11.20 -19.63 7.57
N ALA A 646 9.97 -19.85 7.12
CA ALA A 646 9.62 -20.09 5.72
C ALA A 646 8.58 -19.08 5.26
N SER A 647 8.58 -18.76 3.96
CA SER A 647 7.54 -17.92 3.37
C SER A 647 6.24 -18.71 3.18
N ASN A 648 5.09 -18.09 3.45
CA ASN A 648 3.79 -18.71 3.16
C ASN A 648 3.51 -18.77 1.65
N VAL A 649 4.10 -17.87 0.86
CA VAL A 649 4.01 -17.86 -0.61
C VAL A 649 4.68 -19.10 -1.22
N ASP A 650 5.76 -19.58 -0.61
CA ASP A 650 6.45 -20.81 -0.99
C ASP A 650 7.14 -21.43 0.22
N ASN A 651 6.50 -22.42 0.84
CA ASN A 651 6.95 -23.05 2.08
C ASN A 651 8.24 -23.88 1.94
N THR A 652 8.76 -24.07 0.73
CA THR A 652 10.03 -24.73 0.50
C THR A 652 11.22 -23.75 0.53
N VAL A 653 10.93 -22.45 0.54
CA VAL A 653 11.92 -21.38 0.66
C VAL A 653 11.92 -20.87 2.09
N GLY A 654 13.06 -21.02 2.76
CA GLY A 654 13.20 -20.63 4.15
C GLY A 654 14.63 -20.26 4.52
N VAL A 655 14.75 -19.60 5.66
CA VAL A 655 16.03 -19.19 6.25
C VAL A 655 16.06 -19.60 7.71
N SER A 656 17.27 -19.75 8.24
CA SER A 656 17.46 -19.91 9.67
C SER A 656 18.45 -18.88 10.19
N TYR A 657 18.17 -18.31 11.35
CA TYR A 657 19.04 -17.33 11.99
C TYR A 657 19.02 -17.49 13.50
N GLN A 658 20.07 -17.01 14.15
CA GLN A 658 20.11 -16.94 15.60
C GLN A 658 19.46 -15.65 16.06
N ALA A 659 18.49 -15.75 16.97
CA ALA A 659 17.85 -14.59 17.57
C ALA A 659 18.90 -13.65 18.21
N PRO A 660 18.85 -12.32 18.00
CA PRO A 660 19.83 -11.40 18.58
C PRO A 660 19.83 -11.43 20.12
N ALA A 661 20.97 -11.13 20.75
CA ALA A 661 21.06 -11.06 22.21
C ALA A 661 20.43 -9.76 22.75
N TYR A 662 19.76 -9.86 23.91
CA TYR A 662 19.26 -8.72 24.70
C TYR A 662 19.98 -8.61 26.05
N ASP A 663 19.72 -7.56 26.84
CA ASP A 663 20.42 -7.30 28.10
C ASP A 663 20.33 -8.47 29.08
N LYS A 664 21.46 -8.76 29.75
CA LYS A 664 21.64 -9.96 30.58
C LYS A 664 21.32 -9.73 32.05
N ASP A 665 21.18 -8.50 32.48
CA ASP A 665 21.10 -8.14 33.88
C ASP A 665 20.12 -7.02 34.14
N TYR A 666 19.42 -7.12 35.27
CA TYR A 666 18.48 -6.12 35.76
C TYR A 666 18.78 -5.81 37.23
N PHE A 667 18.32 -4.66 37.70
CA PHE A 667 18.37 -4.32 39.11
C PHE A 667 16.97 -3.91 39.57
N LEU A 668 16.31 -4.77 40.33
CA LEU A 668 15.00 -4.48 40.90
C LEU A 668 15.16 -3.81 42.25
N TYR A 669 14.34 -2.81 42.50
CA TYR A 669 14.18 -2.24 43.83
C TYR A 669 12.69 -2.01 44.10
N GLY A 670 12.28 -2.14 45.35
CA GLY A 670 10.89 -1.94 45.71
C GLY A 670 10.70 -1.61 47.17
N ILE A 671 9.53 -1.04 47.47
CA ILE A 671 9.06 -0.72 48.81
C ILE A 671 7.86 -1.59 49.10
N THR A 672 7.89 -2.30 50.22
CA THR A 672 6.85 -3.24 50.62
C THR A 672 6.10 -2.74 51.83
N PHE A 673 4.82 -3.07 51.96
CA PHE A 673 4.07 -2.91 53.19
C PHE A 673 3.36 -4.20 53.57
N ASN A 674 3.14 -4.38 54.87
CA ASN A 674 2.43 -5.52 55.41
C ASN A 674 1.62 -5.06 56.63
N TYR A 675 0.31 -5.23 56.57
CA TYR A 675 -0.64 -4.77 57.58
C TYR A 675 -1.54 -5.90 58.08
N LEU A 676 -1.42 -6.21 59.36
CA LEU A 676 -2.20 -7.22 60.07
C LEU A 676 -3.36 -6.56 60.81
N THR A 677 -4.58 -7.03 60.59
CA THR A 677 -5.76 -6.52 61.32
C THR A 677 -5.71 -6.87 62.81
N ASN A 678 -6.40 -6.10 63.65
CA ASN A 678 -6.41 -6.30 65.11
C ASN A 678 -6.88 -7.70 65.56
N ASN A 679 -7.75 -8.35 64.78
CA ASN A 679 -8.19 -9.73 65.05
C ASN A 679 -7.19 -10.79 64.59
N SER A 680 -6.05 -10.39 64.03
CA SER A 680 -4.98 -11.25 63.50
C SER A 680 -5.45 -12.28 62.46
N LYS A 681 -6.57 -12.01 61.77
CA LYS A 681 -7.15 -12.90 60.76
C LYS A 681 -6.92 -12.44 59.33
N TRP A 682 -6.77 -11.14 59.11
CA TRP A 682 -6.57 -10.58 57.77
C TRP A 682 -5.22 -9.89 57.68
N ASN A 683 -4.47 -10.18 56.62
CA ASN A 683 -3.22 -9.53 56.32
C ASN A 683 -3.27 -8.90 54.93
N MET A 684 -3.14 -7.58 54.86
CA MET A 684 -2.99 -6.84 53.62
C MET A 684 -1.50 -6.67 53.33
N PHE A 685 -1.09 -6.89 52.09
CA PHE A 685 0.31 -6.76 51.69
C PHE A 685 0.39 -6.21 50.28
N GLY A 686 1.53 -5.63 49.94
CA GLY A 686 1.80 -5.16 48.60
C GLY A 686 3.16 -4.52 48.49
N ASP A 687 3.58 -4.24 47.26
CA ASP A 687 4.76 -3.45 46.97
C ASP A 687 4.62 -2.68 45.67
N VAL A 688 5.46 -1.65 45.57
CA VAL A 688 5.71 -0.93 44.34
C VAL A 688 7.19 -1.09 44.05
N ALA A 689 7.50 -1.51 42.83
CA ALA A 689 8.85 -1.84 42.39
C ALA A 689 9.15 -1.22 41.04
N GLY A 690 10.44 -1.03 40.78
CA GLY A 690 10.94 -0.61 39.47
C GLY A 690 12.26 -1.27 39.15
N ASN A 691 12.66 -1.15 37.89
CA ASN A 691 13.94 -1.62 37.39
C ASN A 691 14.90 -0.43 37.19
N ALA A 692 16.03 -0.39 37.87
CA ALA A 692 16.94 0.76 37.80
C ALA A 692 17.61 0.96 36.44
N LYS A 693 17.52 -0.04 35.55
CA LYS A 693 18.03 0.07 34.17
C LYS A 693 17.03 0.69 33.20
N ASN A 694 15.75 0.69 33.52
CA ASN A 694 14.74 1.33 32.71
C ASN A 694 13.68 1.99 33.59
N SER A 695 13.63 3.33 33.58
CA SER A 695 12.71 4.10 34.39
C SER A 695 11.24 3.87 34.06
N ASP A 696 10.97 3.32 32.87
CA ASP A 696 9.63 3.03 32.40
C ASP A 696 9.10 1.69 32.93
N ASP A 697 9.97 0.84 33.50
CA ASP A 697 9.58 -0.43 34.10
C ASP A 697 9.06 -0.19 35.52
N ILE A 698 7.73 -0.27 35.69
CA ILE A 698 7.05 -0.06 36.97
C ILE A 698 6.13 -1.24 37.23
N GLN A 699 6.12 -1.71 38.46
CA GLN A 699 5.23 -2.75 38.93
C GLN A 699 4.57 -2.34 40.25
N ALA A 700 3.28 -2.62 40.37
CA ALA A 700 2.54 -2.43 41.61
C ALA A 700 1.68 -3.67 41.90
N GLN A 701 1.69 -4.13 43.15
CA GLN A 701 0.85 -5.25 43.57
C GLN A 701 0.15 -5.01 44.91
N LEU A 702 -1.03 -5.61 45.05
CA LEU A 702 -1.84 -5.58 46.25
C LEU A 702 -2.50 -6.94 46.47
N GLY A 703 -2.32 -7.46 47.68
CA GLY A 703 -2.87 -8.74 48.08
C GLY A 703 -3.49 -8.74 49.46
N LEU A 704 -4.33 -9.75 49.68
CA LEU A 704 -5.05 -10.01 50.91
C LEU A 704 -4.91 -11.49 51.27
N LYS A 705 -4.51 -11.77 52.51
CA LYS A 705 -4.46 -13.12 53.09
C LYS A 705 -5.49 -13.24 54.21
N TYR A 706 -6.23 -14.33 54.22
CA TYR A 706 -7.02 -14.80 55.37
C TYR A 706 -6.30 -15.96 56.06
N MET A 707 -6.06 -15.82 57.36
CA MET A 707 -5.41 -16.83 58.20
C MET A 707 -6.45 -17.59 59.01
N PHE A 708 -6.42 -18.93 59.00
CA PHE A 708 -7.38 -19.75 59.73
C PHE A 708 -6.74 -20.58 60.83
#